data_AF-A0A165AV67-F1
#
_entry.id   AF-A0A165AV67-F1
#
_cell.length_a   1.000
_cell.length_b   1.000
_cell.length_c   1.000
_cell.angle_alpha   90.00
_cell.angle_beta   90.00
_cell.angle_gamma   90.00
#
_symmetry.space_group_name_H-M   'P 1'
#
loop_
_entity.id
_entity.type
_entity.pdbx_description
1 polymer ?
#
loop_
_entity_poly.entity_id
_entity_poly.type
_entity_poly.pdbx_seq_one_letter_code
_entity_poly.pdbx_strand_id
1 'polypeptide(L)'
;MPQMKSLRILPDFLDQAAHNEMDQEIWKILQRRFRAKDNADVVEQLSSVNADDLRDKQETFGALLHAILFPTTYRNNKIENEYLNLTSCEDVFSGDHAKDVLQLLQTCAQKGTFADIRNFSLFRRPVATEDANFVEAQEKATVSAWSRTFYGTAHQLLYKNIKSMSSSRRKDQLYSNYVSIVQSSGTGKSRTVDEMARLVFTFPFNLRAEGNSGYAYPAADCLVRDFLLEEGSRKKPDSIVAAYLIFFRFLFERTAERLHTLGNSAGGQTAIPHQLAEEWRAHLAEGNTRSEFYNEVVRLVTDSTEWPSITKLKQNEDDIKISSYAQPAIIAGKRLSDIINSYAHDKLPDSLRLVMYFDEAHSLMQHSTEGINSHLTRYHALCKAINQLTDVPLFVVMLSTTSQLHNLSPAKMFHPSMRVQGGKQDDLQAPITEMPFDLLCDNEPLVPPEGVTLDDACELKFICRFGRPLWRAFFMSEDTDVQRMLVDTASSKLTGYRRGPQTDDEDIGHGKRALLAALSTRLLLEFEPARELARKMEVELVESNLRIAYSVPKHREYFRSGYPSEPILAEAAARFLNGSKFSVPDSLTSFVKSGLISKGERGELVMRLLLLEAFDKATRKTFENVNDRKSMTFDHPIPVIDFLKALFGEKNMKTVLDKDARNRANWRTFEKAFGNAYVHFTHFGKSENESVSNQFGAWAAIMRGMAIQCSTNQRNIDCIIPIVFGRKEKITPDRMSAILIQVKNRVDSQVLAIDEKKLDGVDDFFRKGNTGLPDNRPYITIAMHLGIQDAAYKDALPKAKLHELEASFECVAPTGHMLTRTASSKRMETLYDPKEDLHPREGLKGGDEDPPHPRYEIVVKKCNPETFAAMIDDYKRASEEKATHDYAYLLAGTSVYDEHPRQDEENLAAVRKLKSGWSIGDDYYDWTGNDFLCGGTPGRSRNESNDSEDADPMQIVGADSPEDIVMGSQNSD
;
A
#
# COMPACT_ATOMS: atom_id res chain seq x y z
N MET A 1 -38.14 -27.76 24.79
CA MET A 1 -37.84 -26.53 25.56
C MET A 1 -36.33 -26.29 25.64
N PRO A 2 -35.74 -25.53 24.70
CA PRO A 2 -34.41 -24.94 24.89
C PRO A 2 -34.29 -23.43 24.54
N GLN A 3 -35.36 -22.73 24.14
CA GLN A 3 -35.26 -21.30 23.77
C GLN A 3 -35.43 -20.29 24.92
N MET A 4 -35.82 -20.72 26.12
CA MET A 4 -36.13 -19.82 27.25
C MET A 4 -34.92 -19.25 28.01
N LYS A 5 -33.68 -19.30 27.46
CA LYS A 5 -32.47 -18.76 28.10
C LYS A 5 -31.85 -17.55 27.40
N SER A 6 -32.39 -17.06 26.27
CA SER A 6 -31.75 -15.99 25.47
C SER A 6 -32.28 -14.58 25.70
N LEU A 7 -33.44 -14.40 26.35
CA LEU A 7 -34.06 -13.08 26.52
C LEU A 7 -33.63 -12.43 27.85
N ARG A 8 -32.94 -11.29 27.77
CA ARG A 8 -32.49 -10.49 28.93
C ARG A 8 -32.41 -9.00 28.59
N ILE A 9 -32.40 -8.15 29.62
CA ILE A 9 -32.03 -6.74 29.47
C ILE A 9 -30.50 -6.67 29.34
N LEU A 10 -30.01 -6.06 28.25
CA LEU A 10 -28.58 -5.89 27.98
C LEU A 10 -28.03 -4.63 28.67
N PRO A 11 -26.69 -4.51 28.86
CA PRO A 11 -26.10 -3.31 29.43
C PRO A 11 -26.43 -2.08 28.60
N ASP A 12 -26.66 -0.97 29.31
CA ASP A 12 -27.10 0.27 28.69
C ASP A 12 -26.07 0.83 27.71
N PHE A 13 -26.54 1.48 26.64
CA PHE A 13 -25.67 2.10 25.61
C PHE A 13 -25.93 3.59 25.40
N LEU A 14 -26.90 4.16 26.09
CA LEU A 14 -27.16 5.59 26.11
C LEU A 14 -26.81 6.13 27.50
N ASP A 15 -26.42 7.40 27.56
CA ASP A 15 -26.29 8.08 28.85
C ASP A 15 -27.67 8.43 29.43
N GLN A 16 -27.69 8.76 30.72
CA GLN A 16 -28.93 9.09 31.43
C GLN A 16 -29.61 10.35 30.85
N ALA A 17 -28.86 11.30 30.30
CA ALA A 17 -29.42 12.53 29.73
C ALA A 17 -30.21 12.21 28.45
N ALA A 18 -29.68 11.35 27.59
CA ALA A 18 -30.34 10.86 26.39
C ALA A 18 -31.60 10.05 26.73
N HIS A 19 -31.56 9.21 27.75
CA HIS A 19 -32.76 8.51 28.22
C HIS A 19 -33.85 9.46 28.68
N ASN A 20 -33.50 10.47 29.48
CA ASN A 20 -34.45 11.44 30.01
C ASN A 20 -35.13 12.25 28.89
N GLU A 21 -34.37 12.69 27.89
CA GLU A 21 -34.89 13.43 26.73
C GLU A 21 -35.86 12.58 25.90
N MET A 22 -35.49 11.33 25.63
CA MET A 22 -36.33 10.40 24.87
C MET A 22 -37.60 10.03 25.61
N ASP A 23 -37.50 9.73 26.91
CA ASP A 23 -38.65 9.35 27.73
C ASP A 23 -39.65 10.52 27.84
N GLN A 24 -39.19 11.77 27.85
CA GLN A 24 -40.08 12.94 27.79
C GLN A 24 -40.96 12.96 26.52
N GLU A 25 -40.39 12.67 25.35
CA GLU A 25 -41.16 12.61 24.11
C GLU A 25 -42.08 11.39 24.05
N ILE A 26 -41.60 10.23 24.52
CA ILE A 26 -42.41 9.00 24.59
C ILE A 26 -43.64 9.20 25.50
N TRP A 27 -43.48 9.85 26.65
CA TRP A 27 -44.60 10.15 27.56
C TRP A 27 -45.65 11.05 26.91
N LYS A 28 -45.25 12.05 26.10
CA LYS A 28 -46.20 12.88 25.32
C LYS A 28 -46.99 12.05 24.30
N ILE A 29 -46.33 11.10 23.64
CA ILE A 29 -46.97 10.20 22.67
C ILE A 29 -47.98 9.29 23.39
N LEU A 30 -47.59 8.72 24.53
CA LEU A 30 -48.44 7.86 25.35
C LEU A 30 -49.70 8.58 25.84
N GLN A 31 -49.56 9.77 26.41
CA GLN A 31 -50.72 10.56 26.88
C GLN A 31 -51.72 10.84 25.74
N ARG A 32 -51.23 11.17 24.54
CA ARG A 32 -52.09 11.39 23.36
C ARG A 32 -52.80 10.12 22.91
N ARG A 33 -52.10 8.99 22.87
CA ARG A 33 -52.64 7.70 22.39
C ARG A 33 -53.68 7.12 23.36
N PHE A 34 -53.43 7.20 24.66
CA PHE A 34 -54.35 6.74 25.71
C PHE A 34 -55.40 7.78 26.12
N ARG A 35 -55.40 8.97 25.50
CA ARG A 35 -56.25 10.12 25.88
C ARG A 35 -56.19 10.39 27.39
N ALA A 36 -55.01 10.21 27.97
CA ALA A 36 -54.78 10.26 29.40
C ALA A 36 -54.43 11.68 29.85
N LYS A 37 -54.83 12.05 31.06
CA LYS A 37 -54.60 13.40 31.60
C LYS A 37 -53.18 13.62 32.10
N ASP A 38 -52.54 12.56 32.59
CA ASP A 38 -51.18 12.56 33.10
C ASP A 38 -50.52 11.17 32.90
N ASN A 39 -49.28 11.02 33.34
CA ASN A 39 -48.56 9.74 33.24
C ASN A 39 -49.16 8.66 34.15
N ALA A 40 -49.81 9.01 35.26
CA ALA A 40 -50.39 8.03 36.18
C ALA A 40 -51.62 7.35 35.56
N ASP A 41 -52.45 8.13 34.85
CA ASP A 41 -53.58 7.63 34.06
C ASP A 41 -53.12 6.71 32.91
N VAL A 42 -52.00 7.04 32.25
CA VAL A 42 -51.38 6.12 31.27
C VAL A 42 -50.95 4.80 31.93
N VAL A 43 -50.32 4.84 33.11
CA VAL A 43 -49.85 3.63 33.81
C VAL A 43 -51.03 2.75 34.24
N GLU A 44 -52.10 3.34 34.74
CA GLU A 44 -53.33 2.61 35.12
C GLU A 44 -53.96 1.94 33.90
N GLN A 45 -54.11 2.67 32.79
CA GLN A 45 -54.65 2.13 31.56
C GLN A 45 -53.77 1.02 30.96
N LEU A 46 -52.44 1.19 30.92
CA LEU A 46 -51.51 0.15 30.47
C LEU A 46 -51.54 -1.10 31.37
N SER A 47 -51.70 -0.93 32.68
CA SER A 47 -51.77 -2.04 33.64
C SER A 47 -53.09 -2.82 33.57
N SER A 48 -54.16 -2.19 33.05
CA SER A 48 -55.47 -2.83 32.85
C SER A 48 -55.55 -3.73 31.61
N VAL A 49 -54.58 -3.63 30.70
CA VAL A 49 -54.56 -4.42 29.45
C VAL A 49 -53.96 -5.81 29.69
N ASN A 50 -54.71 -6.84 29.33
CA ASN A 50 -54.26 -8.23 29.41
C ASN A 50 -53.75 -8.73 28.06
N ALA A 51 -53.01 -9.85 28.08
CA ALA A 51 -52.47 -10.46 26.87
C ALA A 51 -53.53 -10.84 25.83
N ASP A 52 -54.76 -11.09 26.25
CA ASP A 52 -55.87 -11.46 25.36
C ASP A 52 -56.44 -10.24 24.60
N ASP A 53 -56.21 -9.02 25.10
CA ASP A 53 -56.62 -7.75 24.45
C ASP A 53 -55.62 -7.27 23.37
N LEU A 54 -54.46 -7.93 23.27
CA LEU A 54 -53.39 -7.53 22.35
C LEU A 54 -53.79 -7.65 20.88
N ARG A 55 -54.63 -8.64 20.54
CA ARG A 55 -55.06 -8.88 19.16
C ARG A 55 -55.86 -7.73 18.57
N ASP A 56 -56.66 -7.05 19.40
CA ASP A 56 -57.50 -5.92 19.00
C ASP A 56 -56.76 -4.56 19.11
N LYS A 57 -55.58 -4.53 19.75
CA LYS A 57 -54.80 -3.31 20.02
C LYS A 57 -53.37 -3.35 19.47
N GLN A 58 -53.03 -4.34 18.65
CA GLN A 58 -51.68 -4.56 18.10
C GLN A 58 -51.12 -3.34 17.36
N GLU A 59 -51.92 -2.62 16.57
CA GLU A 59 -51.51 -1.39 15.88
C GLU A 59 -51.11 -0.29 16.87
N THR A 60 -51.83 -0.20 17.99
CA THR A 60 -51.57 0.81 19.02
C THR A 60 -50.28 0.51 19.78
N PHE A 61 -50.06 -0.76 20.15
CA PHE A 61 -48.86 -1.18 20.85
C PHE A 61 -47.63 -1.26 19.94
N GLY A 62 -47.80 -1.65 18.68
CA GLY A 62 -46.75 -1.62 17.66
C GLY A 62 -46.26 -0.20 17.37
N ALA A 63 -47.18 0.77 17.23
CA ALA A 63 -46.82 2.18 17.10
C ALA A 63 -46.11 2.74 18.33
N LEU A 64 -46.48 2.28 19.53
CA LEU A 64 -45.80 2.64 20.77
C LEU A 64 -44.38 2.06 20.82
N LEU A 65 -44.23 0.77 20.53
CA LEU A 65 -42.93 0.10 20.51
C LEU A 65 -42.00 0.75 19.47
N HIS A 66 -42.54 1.04 18.28
CA HIS A 66 -41.81 1.78 17.24
C HIS A 66 -41.37 3.16 17.74
N ALA A 67 -42.25 3.93 18.39
CA ALA A 67 -41.88 5.23 18.94
C ALA A 67 -40.82 5.16 20.04
N ILE A 68 -40.73 4.05 20.78
CA ILE A 68 -39.70 3.84 21.81
C ILE A 68 -38.35 3.47 21.18
N LEU A 69 -38.36 2.66 20.12
CA LEU A 69 -37.14 2.18 19.46
C LEU A 69 -36.60 3.17 18.43
N PHE A 70 -37.46 3.85 17.66
CA PHE A 70 -37.08 4.69 16.52
C PHE A 70 -36.10 5.82 16.86
N PRO A 71 -36.27 6.60 17.95
CA PRO A 71 -35.35 7.70 18.25
C PRO A 71 -33.94 7.24 18.62
N THR A 72 -33.75 5.96 18.99
CA THR A 72 -32.41 5.42 19.33
C THR A 72 -31.51 5.27 18.10
N THR A 73 -32.10 5.14 16.92
CA THR A 73 -31.42 4.86 15.65
C THR A 73 -30.59 6.03 15.14
N TYR A 74 -31.00 7.25 15.50
CA TYR A 74 -30.28 8.49 15.18
C TYR A 74 -29.08 8.75 16.10
N ARG A 75 -29.02 8.14 17.28
CA ARG A 75 -27.91 8.32 18.24
C ARG A 75 -26.94 7.15 18.29
N ASN A 76 -27.38 5.92 18.03
CA ASN A 76 -26.53 4.72 17.99
C ASN A 76 -27.27 3.57 17.29
N ASN A 77 -26.78 3.11 16.13
CA ASN A 77 -27.45 2.16 15.22
C ASN A 77 -27.49 0.69 15.73
N LYS A 78 -27.91 0.48 17.00
CA LYS A 78 -27.85 -0.80 17.72
C LYS A 78 -29.18 -1.55 17.78
N ILE A 79 -30.26 -1.04 17.20
CA ILE A 79 -31.56 -1.73 17.06
C ILE A 79 -31.55 -2.57 15.77
N GLU A 80 -32.18 -3.75 15.79
CA GLU A 80 -32.28 -4.57 14.57
C GLU A 80 -33.07 -3.84 13.47
N ASN A 81 -32.61 -3.96 12.22
CA ASN A 81 -33.18 -3.20 11.10
C ASN A 81 -34.67 -3.49 10.86
N GLU A 82 -35.15 -4.68 11.23
CA GLU A 82 -36.55 -5.07 11.05
C GLU A 82 -37.49 -4.23 11.92
N TYR A 83 -37.13 -3.95 13.18
CA TYR A 83 -37.94 -3.13 14.09
C TYR A 83 -37.87 -1.62 13.83
N LEU A 84 -37.22 -1.21 12.72
CA LEU A 84 -37.34 0.15 12.18
C LEU A 84 -38.64 0.33 11.40
N ASN A 85 -39.25 -0.78 10.97
CA ASN A 85 -40.54 -0.78 10.31
C ASN A 85 -41.64 -0.90 11.37
N LEU A 86 -42.64 -0.01 11.26
CA LEU A 86 -43.84 -0.04 12.10
C LEU A 86 -44.53 -1.41 12.04
N THR A 87 -44.66 -2.01 10.85
CA THR A 87 -45.33 -3.30 10.66
C THR A 87 -44.66 -4.41 11.45
N SER A 88 -43.32 -4.43 11.49
CA SER A 88 -42.58 -5.43 12.27
C SER A 88 -42.75 -5.22 13.78
N CYS A 89 -42.90 -3.99 14.26
CA CYS A 89 -43.24 -3.72 15.66
C CYS A 89 -44.68 -4.14 16.01
N GLU A 90 -45.62 -4.08 15.06
CA GLU A 90 -46.99 -4.59 15.23
C GLU A 90 -46.99 -6.12 15.32
N ASP A 91 -46.24 -6.79 14.44
CA ASP A 91 -46.12 -8.25 14.40
C ASP A 91 -45.58 -8.85 15.71
N VAL A 92 -44.76 -8.11 16.47
CA VAL A 92 -44.27 -8.52 17.80
C VAL A 92 -45.42 -8.84 18.75
N PHE A 93 -46.51 -8.07 18.69
CA PHE A 93 -47.69 -8.26 19.54
C PHE A 93 -48.66 -9.33 19.00
N SER A 94 -48.41 -9.82 17.79
CA SER A 94 -49.11 -10.96 17.18
C SER A 94 -48.33 -12.27 17.29
N GLY A 95 -47.05 -12.22 17.69
CA GLY A 95 -46.11 -13.34 17.75
C GLY A 95 -45.85 -13.91 19.16
N ASP A 96 -44.90 -14.84 19.24
CA ASP A 96 -44.62 -15.64 20.44
C ASP A 96 -44.10 -14.82 21.65
N HIS A 97 -43.59 -13.61 21.42
CA HIS A 97 -43.00 -12.74 22.45
C HIS A 97 -43.94 -11.63 22.95
N ALA A 98 -45.19 -11.59 22.48
CA ALA A 98 -46.15 -10.52 22.77
C ALA A 98 -46.36 -10.30 24.29
N LYS A 99 -46.44 -11.39 25.06
CA LYS A 99 -46.65 -11.35 26.52
C LYS A 99 -45.44 -10.75 27.26
N ASP A 100 -44.23 -11.16 26.89
CA ASP A 100 -42.99 -10.72 27.52
C ASP A 100 -42.76 -9.22 27.26
N VAL A 101 -43.00 -8.78 26.02
CA VAL A 101 -42.85 -7.37 25.62
C VAL A 101 -43.91 -6.49 26.28
N LEU A 102 -45.17 -6.95 26.38
CA LEU A 102 -46.22 -6.22 27.09
C LEU A 102 -45.88 -6.06 28.59
N GLN A 103 -45.42 -7.12 29.24
CA GLN A 103 -45.01 -7.07 30.65
C GLN A 103 -43.83 -6.10 30.86
N LEU A 104 -42.89 -6.08 29.92
CA LEU A 104 -41.75 -5.16 29.95
C LEU A 104 -42.19 -3.70 29.74
N LEU A 105 -43.13 -3.44 28.82
CA LEU A 105 -43.74 -2.11 28.64
C LEU A 105 -44.43 -1.62 29.91
N GLN A 106 -45.23 -2.47 30.56
CA GLN A 106 -45.93 -2.14 31.81
C GLN A 106 -44.92 -1.80 32.92
N THR A 107 -43.86 -2.61 33.04
CA THR A 107 -42.80 -2.38 34.02
C THR A 107 -42.05 -1.07 33.76
N CYS A 108 -41.73 -0.77 32.50
CA CYS A 108 -41.09 0.48 32.09
C CYS A 108 -41.96 1.70 32.42
N ALA A 109 -43.26 1.62 32.09
CA ALA A 109 -44.22 2.68 32.39
C ALA A 109 -44.31 2.96 33.89
N GLN A 110 -44.36 1.93 34.73
CA GLN A 110 -44.35 2.07 36.20
C GLN A 110 -43.05 2.71 36.73
N LYS A 111 -41.91 2.38 36.13
CA LYS A 111 -40.60 2.96 36.49
C LYS A 111 -40.39 4.39 35.99
N GLY A 112 -41.25 4.88 35.09
CA GLY A 112 -41.09 6.19 34.47
C GLY A 112 -40.07 6.25 33.33
N THR A 113 -39.43 5.12 32.97
CA THR A 113 -38.38 5.05 31.94
C THR A 113 -38.54 3.83 31.05
N PHE A 114 -38.24 3.99 29.76
CA PHE A 114 -38.30 2.92 28.76
C PHE A 114 -36.91 2.34 28.40
N ALA A 115 -35.91 2.56 29.25
CA ALA A 115 -34.55 2.09 29.02
C ALA A 115 -34.47 0.56 28.90
N ASP A 116 -35.15 -0.16 29.79
CA ASP A 116 -35.17 -1.62 29.81
C ASP A 116 -35.68 -2.20 28.47
N ILE A 117 -36.72 -1.60 27.88
CA ILE A 117 -37.25 -2.08 26.59
C ILE A 117 -36.31 -1.79 25.42
N ARG A 118 -35.62 -0.65 25.42
CA ARG A 118 -34.59 -0.32 24.42
C ARG A 118 -33.38 -1.24 24.52
N ASN A 119 -33.10 -1.74 25.71
CA ASN A 119 -32.03 -2.67 26.01
C ASN A 119 -32.47 -4.14 25.97
N PHE A 120 -33.73 -4.42 25.62
CA PHE A 120 -34.22 -5.78 25.55
C PHE A 120 -33.53 -6.52 24.40
N SER A 121 -32.97 -7.69 24.69
CA SER A 121 -32.17 -8.46 23.73
C SER A 121 -32.91 -8.87 22.45
N LEU A 122 -34.24 -8.83 22.45
CA LEU A 122 -35.06 -9.08 21.25
C LEU A 122 -34.93 -7.97 20.20
N PHE A 123 -34.81 -6.71 20.62
CA PHE A 123 -34.82 -5.56 19.71
C PHE A 123 -33.42 -5.03 19.40
N ARG A 124 -32.42 -5.48 20.15
CA ARG A 124 -31.06 -4.99 20.07
C ARG A 124 -30.22 -5.95 19.25
N ARG A 125 -29.47 -5.42 18.28
CA ARG A 125 -28.40 -6.18 17.64
C ARG A 125 -27.40 -6.62 18.73
N PRO A 126 -26.86 -7.83 18.66
CA PRO A 126 -25.64 -8.16 19.38
C PRO A 126 -24.55 -7.19 18.90
N VAL A 127 -24.19 -6.20 19.73
CA VAL A 127 -23.06 -5.32 19.46
C VAL A 127 -21.99 -5.62 20.50
N ALA A 128 -20.80 -5.95 20.01
CA ALA A 128 -19.54 -6.14 20.77
C ALA A 128 -19.22 -7.54 21.34
N THR A 129 -19.76 -8.64 20.80
CA THR A 129 -19.08 -9.95 20.93
C THR A 129 -18.17 -10.25 19.75
N GLU A 130 -18.56 -9.95 18.51
CA GLU A 130 -17.75 -10.28 17.33
C GLU A 130 -16.45 -9.47 17.23
N ASP A 131 -16.49 -8.15 17.40
CA ASP A 131 -15.26 -7.32 17.35
C ASP A 131 -14.30 -7.62 18.51
N ALA A 132 -14.81 -7.86 19.72
CA ALA A 132 -13.99 -8.21 20.87
C ALA A 132 -13.40 -9.63 20.74
N ASN A 133 -14.21 -10.61 20.33
CA ASN A 133 -13.74 -11.96 20.02
C ASN A 133 -12.74 -11.95 18.87
N PHE A 134 -12.92 -11.07 17.88
CA PHE A 134 -12.01 -10.94 16.74
C PHE A 134 -10.68 -10.32 17.14
N VAL A 135 -10.67 -9.27 17.97
CA VAL A 135 -9.41 -8.71 18.52
C VAL A 135 -8.67 -9.77 19.32
N GLU A 136 -9.37 -10.54 20.17
CA GLU A 136 -8.79 -11.65 20.93
C GLU A 136 -8.27 -12.76 20.00
N ALA A 137 -9.00 -13.12 18.95
CA ALA A 137 -8.59 -14.10 17.95
C ALA A 137 -7.34 -13.63 17.18
N GLN A 138 -7.27 -12.35 16.81
CA GLN A 138 -6.08 -11.76 16.18
C GLN A 138 -4.88 -11.74 17.12
N GLU A 139 -5.09 -11.49 18.42
CA GLU A 139 -4.04 -11.57 19.44
C GLU A 139 -3.48 -12.99 19.55
N LYS A 140 -4.36 -13.98 19.69
CA LYS A 140 -3.98 -15.40 19.70
C LYS A 140 -3.26 -15.81 18.41
N ALA A 141 -3.76 -15.37 17.25
CA ALA A 141 -3.12 -15.64 15.96
C ALA A 141 -1.75 -14.97 15.84
N THR A 142 -1.56 -13.78 16.41
CA THR A 142 -0.26 -13.09 16.40
C THR A 142 0.77 -13.78 17.31
N VAL A 143 0.35 -14.22 18.51
CA VAL A 143 1.19 -15.02 19.40
C VAL A 143 1.53 -16.37 18.74
N SER A 144 0.54 -17.04 18.14
CA SER A 144 0.75 -18.28 17.38
C SER A 144 1.72 -18.08 16.22
N ALA A 145 1.57 -16.99 15.45
CA ALA A 145 2.48 -16.63 14.37
C ALA A 145 3.92 -16.40 14.87
N TRP A 146 4.09 -15.79 16.05
CA TRP A 146 5.39 -15.63 16.67
C TRP A 146 5.99 -16.97 17.14
N SER A 147 5.22 -17.99 17.48
CA SER A 147 5.84 -19.25 17.92
C SER A 147 6.24 -20.19 16.77
N ARG A 148 5.91 -19.83 15.51
CA ARG A 148 6.17 -20.67 14.33
C ARG A 148 7.62 -20.65 13.86
N THR A 149 7.98 -21.67 13.09
CA THR A 149 9.26 -21.73 12.37
C THR A 149 9.50 -20.47 11.55
N PHE A 150 10.67 -19.86 11.72
CA PHE A 150 11.12 -18.75 10.87
C PHE A 150 11.62 -19.30 9.54
N TYR A 151 11.13 -18.76 8.42
CA TYR A 151 11.57 -19.15 7.08
C TYR A 151 12.46 -18.08 6.45
N GLY A 152 13.44 -18.52 5.65
CA GLY A 152 14.39 -17.64 4.96
C GLY A 152 15.62 -17.25 5.79
N THR A 153 16.49 -16.45 5.19
CA THR A 153 17.85 -16.15 5.71
C THR A 153 18.04 -14.70 6.12
N ALA A 154 16.96 -13.90 6.22
CA ALA A 154 17.05 -12.47 6.53
C ALA A 154 17.79 -12.17 7.84
N HIS A 155 17.62 -13.01 8.87
CA HIS A 155 18.33 -12.87 10.15
C HIS A 155 19.85 -13.08 10.00
N GLN A 156 20.28 -13.96 9.09
CA GLN A 156 21.68 -14.23 8.77
C GLN A 156 22.29 -13.07 7.98
N LEU A 157 21.55 -12.54 7.01
CA LEU A 157 21.94 -11.35 6.26
C LEU A 157 22.08 -10.13 7.18
N LEU A 158 21.12 -9.93 8.08
CA LEU A 158 21.18 -8.88 9.10
C LEU A 158 22.43 -9.04 9.97
N TYR A 159 22.68 -10.24 10.51
CA TYR A 159 23.87 -10.53 11.32
C TYR A 159 25.17 -10.22 10.55
N LYS A 160 25.26 -10.64 9.28
CA LYS A 160 26.41 -10.36 8.41
C LYS A 160 26.62 -8.85 8.22
N ASN A 161 25.54 -8.11 7.98
CA ASN A 161 25.59 -6.66 7.76
C ASN A 161 26.07 -5.93 9.03
N ILE A 162 25.48 -6.20 10.20
CA ILE A 162 25.89 -5.54 11.45
C ILE A 162 27.32 -5.92 11.85
N LYS A 163 27.75 -7.16 11.59
CA LYS A 163 29.13 -7.59 11.82
C LYS A 163 30.10 -6.83 10.91
N SER A 164 29.75 -6.63 9.64
CA SER A 164 30.54 -5.83 8.70
C SER A 164 30.62 -4.36 9.13
N MET A 165 29.49 -3.77 9.53
CA MET A 165 29.42 -2.39 10.04
C MET A 165 30.28 -2.21 11.30
N SER A 166 30.18 -3.14 12.25
CA SER A 166 30.98 -3.12 13.48
C SER A 166 32.48 -3.29 13.21
N SER A 167 32.87 -4.12 12.25
CA SER A 167 34.29 -4.40 11.95
C SER A 167 34.96 -3.27 11.16
N SER A 168 34.18 -2.53 10.37
CA SER A 168 34.67 -1.41 9.56
C SER A 168 34.79 -0.08 10.34
N ARG A 169 34.47 -0.11 11.64
CA ARG A 169 34.41 1.07 12.51
C ARG A 169 35.81 1.54 12.91
N ARG A 170 36.11 2.83 12.70
CA ARG A 170 37.28 3.49 13.27
C ARG A 170 36.95 4.16 14.60
N LYS A 171 37.92 4.26 15.52
CA LYS A 171 37.70 4.81 16.88
C LYS A 171 37.27 6.28 16.90
N ASP A 172 37.57 7.03 15.85
CA ASP A 172 37.22 8.44 15.66
C ASP A 172 35.82 8.64 15.03
N GLN A 173 35.18 7.58 14.52
CA GLN A 173 33.85 7.63 13.90
C GLN A 173 32.74 7.61 14.96
N LEU A 174 32.24 8.78 15.30
CA LEU A 174 31.12 8.94 16.23
C LEU A 174 29.81 8.36 15.65
N TYR A 175 28.99 7.77 16.52
CA TYR A 175 27.63 7.28 16.22
C TYR A 175 27.56 6.16 15.17
N SER A 176 28.65 5.44 14.97
CA SER A 176 28.80 4.35 13.99
C SER A 176 28.42 2.96 14.56
N ASN A 177 28.07 2.88 15.85
CA ASN A 177 27.79 1.64 16.57
C ASN A 177 26.29 1.30 16.70
N TYR A 178 25.45 1.94 15.90
CA TYR A 178 24.04 1.58 15.78
C TYR A 178 23.54 1.76 14.35
N VAL A 179 22.43 1.11 14.03
CA VAL A 179 21.71 1.23 12.76
C VAL A 179 20.22 1.17 13.01
N SER A 180 19.42 1.76 12.11
CA SER A 180 17.98 1.61 12.12
C SER A 180 17.52 0.57 11.10
N ILE A 181 16.46 -0.17 11.42
CA ILE A 181 15.68 -0.95 10.45
C ILE A 181 14.41 -0.18 10.18
N VAL A 182 14.22 0.24 8.92
CA VAL A 182 13.07 1.04 8.48
C VAL A 182 12.30 0.25 7.44
N GLN A 183 11.11 -0.22 7.83
CA GLN A 183 10.20 -0.92 6.92
C GLN A 183 8.77 -0.90 7.47
N SER A 184 7.76 -1.02 6.59
CA SER A 184 6.36 -1.05 7.03
C SER A 184 6.01 -2.24 7.92
N SER A 185 4.86 -2.14 8.58
CA SER A 185 4.30 -3.20 9.45
C SER A 185 4.09 -4.51 8.68
N GLY A 186 4.29 -5.64 9.38
CA GLY A 186 4.01 -6.99 8.85
C GLY A 186 5.13 -7.62 8.01
N THR A 187 6.24 -6.92 7.80
CA THR A 187 7.42 -7.43 7.07
C THR A 187 8.35 -8.32 7.89
N GLY A 188 8.08 -8.47 9.20
CA GLY A 188 8.84 -9.36 10.07
C GLY A 188 10.09 -8.75 10.70
N LYS A 189 10.17 -7.41 10.84
CA LYS A 189 11.29 -6.70 11.50
C LYS A 189 11.67 -7.31 12.86
N SER A 190 10.74 -7.27 13.82
CA SER A 190 10.97 -7.73 15.20
C SER A 190 11.34 -9.21 15.24
N ARG A 191 10.69 -10.03 14.39
CA ARG A 191 10.97 -11.46 14.29
C ARG A 191 12.33 -11.73 13.64
N THR A 192 12.75 -10.95 12.65
CA THR A 192 14.09 -11.08 12.03
C THR A 192 15.20 -10.78 13.04
N VAL A 193 15.03 -9.75 13.88
CA VAL A 193 16.01 -9.42 14.93
C VAL A 193 16.00 -10.42 16.08
N ASP A 194 14.82 -10.94 16.46
CA ASP A 194 14.69 -12.02 17.43
C ASP A 194 15.35 -13.33 16.93
N GLU A 195 15.19 -13.69 15.66
CA GLU A 195 15.87 -14.87 15.09
C GLU A 195 17.38 -14.65 14.93
N MET A 196 17.83 -13.39 14.76
CA MET A 196 19.25 -13.06 14.81
C MET A 196 19.84 -13.27 16.22
N ALA A 197 19.04 -13.16 17.29
CA ALA A 197 19.49 -13.37 18.65
C ALA A 197 19.99 -14.81 18.93
N ARG A 198 19.72 -15.76 18.03
CA ARG A 198 20.32 -17.11 18.05
C ARG A 198 21.80 -17.11 17.64
N LEU A 199 22.21 -16.11 16.88
CA LEU A 199 23.55 -16.01 16.30
C LEU A 199 24.49 -15.16 17.16
N VAL A 200 23.96 -14.26 18.00
CA VAL A 200 24.76 -13.34 18.82
C VAL A 200 24.02 -12.97 20.10
N PHE A 201 24.75 -12.87 21.20
CA PHE A 201 24.19 -12.54 22.51
C PHE A 201 23.45 -11.19 22.46
N THR A 202 22.15 -11.21 22.74
CA THR A 202 21.27 -10.06 22.44
C THR A 202 20.40 -9.66 23.62
N PHE A 203 20.24 -8.34 23.82
CA PHE A 203 19.27 -7.74 24.72
C PHE A 203 18.08 -7.18 23.94
N PRO A 204 16.90 -7.81 24.04
CA PRO A 204 15.69 -7.33 23.37
C PRO A 204 14.96 -6.29 24.22
N PHE A 205 14.67 -5.11 23.68
CA PHE A 205 13.79 -4.11 24.30
C PHE A 205 12.61 -3.80 23.39
N ASN A 206 11.40 -3.65 23.96
CA ASN A 206 10.20 -3.22 23.25
C ASN A 206 9.57 -2.04 23.99
N LEU A 207 9.60 -0.87 23.37
CA LEU A 207 9.20 0.41 23.97
C LEU A 207 7.79 0.86 23.59
N ARG A 208 6.93 -0.07 23.15
CA ARG A 208 5.54 0.23 22.77
C ARG A 208 4.75 0.87 23.93
N ALA A 209 3.99 1.92 23.62
CA ALA A 209 3.08 2.55 24.59
C ALA A 209 1.89 1.64 24.97
N GLU A 210 1.43 1.76 26.21
CA GLU A 210 0.21 1.10 26.72
C GLU A 210 -1.05 1.68 26.06
N GLY A 211 -2.07 0.84 25.83
CA GLY A 211 -3.35 1.27 25.25
C GLY A 211 -3.39 1.38 23.72
N ASN A 212 -2.27 1.15 23.01
CA ASN A 212 -2.31 0.98 21.56
C ASN A 212 -3.13 -0.28 21.22
N SER A 213 -4.27 -0.08 20.55
CA SER A 213 -5.36 -1.05 20.31
C SER A 213 -5.03 -2.16 19.31
N GLY A 214 -3.83 -2.76 19.40
CA GLY A 214 -3.35 -3.80 18.50
C GLY A 214 -2.89 -5.06 19.24
N TYR A 215 -3.12 -6.19 18.59
CA TYR A 215 -2.63 -7.55 18.88
C TYR A 215 -1.10 -7.69 18.74
N ALA A 216 -0.34 -6.68 19.17
CA ALA A 216 1.06 -6.54 18.81
C ALA A 216 1.99 -7.32 19.76
N TYR A 217 2.88 -8.12 19.18
CA TYR A 217 3.81 -9.01 19.90
C TYR A 217 5.26 -8.77 19.41
N PRO A 218 6.31 -8.90 20.25
CA PRO A 218 6.30 -9.27 21.68
C PRO A 218 5.66 -8.22 22.57
N ALA A 219 5.42 -8.57 23.84
CA ALA A 219 4.91 -7.65 24.86
C ALA A 219 5.88 -6.47 25.08
N ALA A 220 5.35 -5.35 25.58
CA ALA A 220 6.14 -4.17 25.91
C ALA A 220 6.93 -4.37 27.21
N ASP A 221 8.16 -3.85 27.26
CA ASP A 221 8.96 -3.82 28.49
C ASP A 221 8.64 -2.52 29.27
N CYS A 222 7.45 -2.46 29.87
CA CYS A 222 6.87 -1.22 30.41
C CYS A 222 7.81 -0.46 31.36
N LEU A 223 8.42 -1.11 32.36
CA LEU A 223 9.30 -0.41 33.30
C LEU A 223 10.59 0.11 32.64
N VAL A 224 11.11 -0.58 31.62
CA VAL A 224 12.27 -0.08 30.86
C VAL A 224 11.85 1.11 30.01
N ARG A 225 10.71 1.02 29.33
CA ARG A 225 10.11 2.13 28.58
C ARG A 225 9.93 3.34 29.48
N ASP A 226 9.24 3.19 30.59
CA ASP A 226 8.91 4.28 31.51
C ASP A 226 10.19 4.89 32.10
N PHE A 227 11.16 4.07 32.51
CA PHE A 227 12.50 4.54 32.90
C PHE A 227 13.15 5.40 31.79
N LEU A 228 13.16 4.90 30.55
CA LEU A 228 13.75 5.64 29.43
C LEU A 228 12.98 6.92 29.12
N LEU A 229 11.66 6.98 29.38
CA LEU A 229 10.77 8.12 29.11
C LEU A 229 10.69 9.15 30.24
N GLU A 230 11.03 8.78 31.47
CA GLU A 230 10.80 9.61 32.66
C GLU A 230 12.09 10.03 33.34
N GLU A 231 13.11 9.17 33.37
CA GLU A 231 14.31 9.43 34.18
C GLU A 231 15.29 10.44 33.56
N GLY A 232 15.99 11.16 34.44
CA GLY A 232 16.85 12.29 34.11
C GLY A 232 16.11 13.62 33.93
N SER A 233 16.83 14.74 34.05
CA SER A 233 16.24 16.07 33.95
C SER A 233 15.97 16.51 32.51
N ARG A 234 14.71 16.86 32.22
CA ARG A 234 14.29 17.42 30.92
C ARG A 234 15.01 18.71 30.57
N LYS A 235 15.52 19.46 31.54
CA LYS A 235 16.26 20.71 31.33
C LYS A 235 17.74 20.48 31.02
N LYS A 236 18.26 19.29 31.32
CA LYS A 236 19.68 18.94 31.23
C LYS A 236 19.85 17.60 30.53
N PRO A 237 20.05 17.58 29.19
CA PRO A 237 20.18 16.36 28.42
C PRO A 237 21.26 15.39 28.94
N ASP A 238 22.34 15.90 29.53
CA ASP A 238 23.42 15.08 30.08
C ASP A 238 22.99 14.28 31.33
N SER A 239 21.96 14.74 32.06
CA SER A 239 21.31 13.95 33.13
C SER A 239 20.61 12.72 32.56
N ILE A 240 19.90 12.86 31.44
CA ILE A 240 19.24 11.74 30.75
C ILE A 240 20.30 10.73 30.26
N VAL A 241 21.38 11.23 29.64
CA VAL A 241 22.50 10.36 29.18
C VAL A 241 23.13 9.60 30.36
N ALA A 242 23.37 10.27 31.49
CA ALA A 242 23.92 9.64 32.69
C ALA A 242 22.98 8.56 33.26
N ALA A 243 21.66 8.82 33.31
CA ALA A 243 20.67 7.83 33.74
C ALA A 243 20.71 6.57 32.87
N TYR A 244 20.82 6.72 31.54
CA TYR A 244 20.92 5.58 30.63
C TYR A 244 22.22 4.79 30.81
N LEU A 245 23.35 5.47 31.06
CA LEU A 245 24.62 4.81 31.35
C LEU A 245 24.58 4.02 32.66
N ILE A 246 23.90 4.55 33.68
CA ILE A 246 23.65 3.83 34.93
C ILE A 246 22.81 2.58 34.64
N PHE A 247 21.73 2.71 33.88
CA PHE A 247 20.91 1.56 33.47
C PHE A 247 21.74 0.48 32.76
N PHE A 248 22.54 0.85 31.76
CA PHE A 248 23.39 -0.11 31.05
C PHE A 248 24.40 -0.80 31.95
N ARG A 249 25.00 -0.08 32.91
CA ARG A 249 25.88 -0.69 33.91
C ARG A 249 25.17 -1.81 34.68
N PHE A 250 24.02 -1.51 35.28
CA PHE A 250 23.28 -2.48 36.09
C PHE A 250 22.72 -3.64 35.24
N LEU A 251 22.31 -3.36 34.00
CA LEU A 251 21.95 -4.39 33.04
C LEU A 251 23.11 -5.38 32.81
N PHE A 252 24.32 -4.88 32.55
CA PHE A 252 25.48 -5.74 32.32
C PHE A 252 25.90 -6.52 33.57
N GLU A 253 25.93 -5.87 34.73
CA GLU A 253 26.25 -6.51 36.02
C GLU A 253 25.25 -7.63 36.32
N ARG A 254 23.94 -7.36 36.20
CA ARG A 254 22.92 -8.36 36.53
C ARG A 254 22.86 -9.52 35.52
N THR A 255 23.14 -9.24 34.25
CA THR A 255 23.29 -10.28 33.23
C THR A 255 24.45 -11.21 33.57
N ALA A 256 25.61 -10.65 33.93
CA ALA A 256 26.79 -11.42 34.31
C ALA A 256 26.50 -12.38 35.48
N GLU A 257 25.79 -11.91 36.50
CA GLU A 257 25.36 -12.73 37.63
C GLU A 257 24.40 -13.86 37.19
N ARG A 258 23.44 -13.56 36.33
CA ARG A 258 22.46 -14.55 35.83
C ARG A 258 23.14 -15.63 34.99
N LEU A 259 24.14 -15.29 34.18
CA LEU A 259 24.92 -16.24 33.39
C LEU A 259 25.71 -17.23 34.25
N HIS A 260 26.20 -16.82 35.41
CA HIS A 260 26.85 -17.76 36.35
C HIS A 260 25.88 -18.82 36.87
N THR A 261 24.59 -18.49 37.02
CA THR A 261 23.55 -19.44 37.43
C THR A 261 23.14 -20.38 36.29
N LEU A 262 23.03 -19.85 35.05
CA LEU A 262 22.67 -20.63 33.86
C LEU A 262 23.79 -21.59 33.43
N GLY A 263 25.06 -21.14 33.48
CA GLY A 263 26.23 -21.93 33.06
C GLY A 263 26.53 -23.16 33.92
N ASN A 264 25.99 -23.25 35.15
CA ASN A 264 26.15 -24.43 36.01
C ASN A 264 25.20 -25.59 35.65
N SER A 265 24.16 -25.35 34.85
CA SER A 265 23.17 -26.37 34.45
C SER A 265 23.55 -27.10 33.15
N ALA A 266 24.43 -26.50 32.33
CA ALA A 266 25.00 -27.12 31.13
C ALA A 266 26.27 -27.87 31.53
N GLY A 267 26.14 -29.15 31.87
CA GLY A 267 27.27 -29.96 32.33
C GLY A 267 28.44 -29.97 31.34
N GLY A 268 29.55 -29.31 31.70
CA GLY A 268 30.93 -29.58 31.26
C GLY A 268 31.26 -29.62 29.75
N GLN A 269 30.29 -29.45 28.84
CA GLN A 269 30.51 -29.50 27.40
C GLN A 269 30.50 -28.08 26.84
N THR A 270 31.68 -27.71 26.36
CA THR A 270 32.06 -26.49 25.67
C THR A 270 31.08 -26.09 24.55
N ALA A 271 30.40 -24.96 24.75
CA ALA A 271 29.40 -24.42 23.85
C ALA A 271 30.00 -23.58 22.71
N ILE A 272 29.43 -23.67 21.52
CA ILE A 272 29.73 -22.77 20.39
C ILE A 272 29.13 -21.39 20.73
N PRO A 273 29.72 -20.23 20.35
CA PRO A 273 29.16 -18.90 20.68
C PRO A 273 27.65 -18.72 20.39
N HIS A 274 27.15 -19.37 19.34
CA HIS A 274 25.73 -19.38 18.98
C HIS A 274 24.85 -20.13 19.98
N GLN A 275 25.38 -21.16 20.64
CA GLN A 275 24.64 -21.93 21.64
C GLN A 275 24.36 -21.09 22.90
N LEU A 276 25.33 -20.32 23.40
CA LEU A 276 25.07 -19.42 24.53
C LEU A 276 24.05 -18.32 24.18
N ALA A 277 24.13 -17.79 22.95
CA ALA A 277 23.16 -16.81 22.46
C ALA A 277 21.74 -17.39 22.40
N GLU A 278 21.60 -18.61 21.89
CA GLU A 278 20.34 -19.36 21.87
C GLU A 278 19.81 -19.65 23.28
N GLU A 279 20.66 -20.11 24.20
CA GLU A 279 20.28 -20.40 25.59
C GLU A 279 19.79 -19.13 26.30
N TRP A 280 20.49 -18.00 26.11
CA TRP A 280 20.06 -16.70 26.64
C TRP A 280 18.72 -16.23 26.04
N ARG A 281 18.56 -16.35 24.73
CA ARG A 281 17.29 -16.02 24.05
C ARG A 281 16.15 -16.89 24.59
N ALA A 282 16.37 -18.20 24.69
CA ALA A 282 15.40 -19.15 25.21
C ALA A 282 15.03 -18.85 26.67
N HIS A 283 16.02 -18.52 27.50
CA HIS A 283 15.80 -18.09 28.90
C HIS A 283 14.90 -16.86 28.98
N LEU A 284 15.15 -15.83 28.16
CA LEU A 284 14.30 -14.64 28.14
C LEU A 284 12.88 -14.92 27.63
N ALA A 285 12.72 -15.90 26.72
CA ALA A 285 11.41 -16.30 26.19
C ALA A 285 10.59 -17.18 27.14
N GLU A 286 11.19 -17.69 28.23
CA GLU A 286 10.54 -18.60 29.17
C GLU A 286 9.58 -17.83 30.11
N GLY A 287 8.28 -18.03 29.93
CA GLY A 287 7.25 -17.46 30.80
C GLY A 287 7.36 -15.94 30.93
N ASN A 288 7.47 -15.44 32.16
CA ASN A 288 7.64 -14.00 32.47
C ASN A 288 9.10 -13.62 32.72
N THR A 289 10.07 -14.48 32.41
CA THR A 289 11.49 -14.29 32.79
C THR A 289 12.06 -12.98 32.28
N ARG A 290 11.78 -12.59 31.02
CA ARG A 290 12.21 -11.30 30.46
C ARG A 290 11.68 -10.10 31.25
N SER A 291 10.38 -10.08 31.54
CA SER A 291 9.77 -8.95 32.24
C SER A 291 10.27 -8.87 33.68
N GLU A 292 10.38 -10.00 34.38
CA GLU A 292 10.95 -10.08 35.72
C GLU A 292 12.41 -9.62 35.76
N PHE A 293 13.24 -10.07 34.81
CA PHE A 293 14.64 -9.68 34.68
C PHE A 293 14.79 -8.17 34.49
N TYR A 294 14.04 -7.57 33.56
CA TYR A 294 14.12 -6.13 33.33
C TYR A 294 13.54 -5.31 34.49
N ASN A 295 12.47 -5.78 35.12
CA ASN A 295 11.92 -5.13 36.30
C ASN A 295 12.92 -5.12 37.47
N GLU A 296 13.66 -6.22 37.64
CA GLU A 296 14.75 -6.31 38.62
C GLU A 296 15.85 -5.27 38.33
N VAL A 297 16.31 -5.16 37.08
CA VAL A 297 17.32 -4.18 36.68
C VAL A 297 16.85 -2.75 36.95
N VAL A 298 15.61 -2.39 36.59
CA VAL A 298 15.07 -1.04 36.83
C VAL A 298 14.99 -0.76 38.33
N ARG A 299 14.52 -1.72 39.15
CA ARG A 299 14.47 -1.56 40.61
C ARG A 299 15.84 -1.41 41.25
N LEU A 300 16.87 -2.10 40.77
CA LEU A 300 18.25 -1.90 41.26
C LEU A 300 18.75 -0.47 40.99
N VAL A 301 18.30 0.12 39.88
CA VAL A 301 18.65 1.49 39.49
C VAL A 301 17.88 2.54 40.31
N THR A 302 16.59 2.30 40.60
CA THR A 302 15.69 3.27 41.26
C THR A 302 15.57 3.10 42.78
N ASP A 303 15.58 1.87 43.31
CA ASP A 303 15.08 1.51 44.64
C ASP A 303 16.15 0.86 45.56
N SER A 304 17.42 0.83 45.16
CA SER A 304 18.53 0.23 45.92
C SER A 304 18.53 0.62 47.42
N THR A 305 18.62 -0.39 48.30
CA THR A 305 18.69 -0.25 49.78
C THR A 305 19.92 0.50 50.28
N GLU A 306 21.00 0.54 49.48
CA GLU A 306 22.13 1.43 49.67
C GLU A 306 22.06 2.55 48.62
N TRP A 307 21.48 3.69 49.00
CA TRP A 307 21.43 4.97 48.29
C TRP A 307 21.38 4.91 46.74
N PRO A 308 20.19 4.97 46.12
CA PRO A 308 20.00 4.75 44.68
C PRO A 308 20.88 5.64 43.80
N SER A 309 21.49 5.06 42.75
CA SER A 309 22.39 5.78 41.84
C SER A 309 21.69 6.93 41.11
N ILE A 310 20.39 6.78 40.82
CA ILE A 310 19.56 7.85 40.24
C ILE A 310 19.33 8.99 41.24
N THR A 311 19.16 8.70 42.53
CA THR A 311 19.04 9.73 43.57
C THR A 311 20.32 10.56 43.68
N LYS A 312 21.51 9.93 43.57
CA LYS A 312 22.80 10.65 43.52
C LYS A 312 22.93 11.50 42.26
N LEU A 313 22.43 11.02 41.12
CA LEU A 313 22.40 11.80 39.89
C LEU A 313 21.52 13.04 40.06
N LYS A 314 20.28 12.87 40.56
CA LYS A 314 19.31 13.96 40.82
C LYS A 314 19.87 15.01 41.80
N GLN A 315 20.70 14.61 42.76
CA GLN A 315 21.36 15.52 43.70
C GLN A 315 22.54 16.30 43.10
N ASN A 316 23.17 15.80 42.03
CA ASN A 316 24.38 16.37 41.44
C ASN A 316 24.18 16.85 39.99
N GLU A 317 22.94 17.20 39.61
CA GLU A 317 22.64 17.52 38.21
C GLU A 317 23.34 18.79 37.69
N ASP A 318 23.90 19.62 38.58
CA ASP A 318 24.60 20.87 38.21
C ASP A 318 26.04 20.64 37.69
N ASP A 319 26.68 19.50 37.97
CA ASP A 319 28.06 19.18 37.52
C ASP A 319 28.18 17.73 37.01
N ILE A 320 27.51 17.44 35.89
CA ILE A 320 27.51 16.09 35.30
C ILE A 320 28.71 15.91 34.38
N LYS A 321 29.65 15.05 34.79
CA LYS A 321 30.73 14.56 33.93
C LYS A 321 30.34 13.21 33.34
N ILE A 322 29.91 13.18 32.07
CA ILE A 322 29.48 11.93 31.40
C ILE A 322 30.49 10.78 31.56
N SER A 323 31.79 11.08 31.52
CA SER A 323 32.86 10.09 31.68
C SER A 323 32.80 9.35 33.02
N SER A 324 32.35 9.97 34.12
CA SER A 324 32.25 9.30 35.42
C SER A 324 31.15 8.23 35.46
N TYR A 325 30.16 8.33 34.57
CA TYR A 325 29.08 7.34 34.42
C TYR A 325 29.39 6.33 33.30
N ALA A 326 30.06 6.78 32.24
CA ALA A 326 30.45 5.92 31.12
C ALA A 326 31.50 4.87 31.54
N GLN A 327 32.52 5.24 32.32
CA GLN A 327 33.59 4.31 32.71
C GLN A 327 33.07 3.08 33.48
N PRO A 328 32.23 3.22 34.53
CA PRO A 328 31.60 2.07 35.18
C PRO A 328 30.80 1.18 34.23
N ALA A 329 30.02 1.77 33.30
CA ALA A 329 29.24 1.02 32.33
C ALA A 329 30.13 0.25 31.34
N ILE A 330 31.23 0.86 30.87
CA ILE A 330 32.22 0.21 30.01
C ILE A 330 32.89 -0.96 30.74
N ILE A 331 33.28 -0.78 32.01
CA ILE A 331 33.89 -1.84 32.83
C ILE A 331 32.91 -3.01 32.97
N ALA A 332 31.66 -2.75 33.31
CA ALA A 332 30.63 -3.78 33.42
C ALA A 332 30.39 -4.51 32.08
N GLY A 333 30.31 -3.77 30.98
CA GLY A 333 30.15 -4.34 29.63
C GLY A 333 31.33 -5.20 29.17
N LYS A 334 32.57 -4.76 29.46
CA LYS A 334 33.78 -5.56 29.20
C LYS A 334 33.81 -6.83 30.03
N ARG A 335 33.50 -6.75 31.33
CA ARG A 335 33.39 -7.92 32.21
C ARG A 335 32.35 -8.93 31.69
N LEU A 336 31.18 -8.47 31.27
CA LEU A 336 30.18 -9.34 30.66
C LEU A 336 30.71 -9.99 29.38
N SER A 337 31.36 -9.21 28.50
CA SER A 337 31.98 -9.75 27.29
C SER A 337 33.05 -10.80 27.59
N ASP A 338 33.85 -10.61 28.63
CA ASP A 338 34.88 -11.57 29.06
C ASP A 338 34.25 -12.86 29.59
N ILE A 339 33.15 -12.76 30.34
CA ILE A 339 32.37 -13.92 30.78
C ILE A 339 31.81 -14.68 29.58
N ILE A 340 31.19 -13.99 28.62
CA ILE A 340 30.69 -14.61 27.38
C ILE A 340 31.84 -15.29 26.61
N ASN A 341 32.99 -14.63 26.50
CA ASN A 341 34.18 -15.20 25.87
C ASN A 341 34.71 -16.45 26.59
N SER A 342 34.55 -16.55 27.91
CA SER A 342 34.96 -17.74 28.67
C SER A 342 34.15 -18.99 28.31
N TYR A 343 32.93 -18.81 27.79
CA TYR A 343 32.07 -19.89 27.31
C TYR A 343 32.26 -20.20 25.81
N ALA A 344 33.04 -19.41 25.06
CA ALA A 344 33.15 -19.47 23.61
C ALA A 344 34.59 -19.80 23.14
N HIS A 345 34.79 -20.84 22.32
CA HIS A 345 36.11 -21.26 21.84
C HIS A 345 36.76 -20.32 20.80
N ASP A 346 35.99 -19.53 20.05
CA ASP A 346 36.52 -18.66 18.99
C ASP A 346 37.00 -17.31 19.52
N LYS A 347 38.29 -17.24 19.85
CA LYS A 347 39.02 -16.00 20.13
C LYS A 347 39.33 -15.24 18.83
N LEU A 348 38.31 -14.79 18.11
CA LEU A 348 38.49 -13.74 17.09
C LEU A 348 38.57 -12.37 17.79
N PRO A 349 39.74 -11.70 17.82
CA PRO A 349 40.01 -10.57 18.73
C PRO A 349 39.14 -9.32 18.54
N ASP A 350 38.44 -9.17 17.40
CA ASP A 350 37.74 -7.93 17.03
C ASP A 350 36.27 -8.13 16.61
N SER A 351 35.64 -9.24 17.02
CA SER A 351 34.30 -9.60 16.53
C SER A 351 33.17 -9.18 17.47
N LEU A 352 32.11 -8.58 16.91
CA LEU A 352 30.83 -8.26 17.56
C LEU A 352 30.41 -9.35 18.56
N ARG A 353 30.15 -8.98 19.82
CA ARG A 353 29.77 -9.91 20.90
C ARG A 353 28.39 -9.67 21.45
N LEU A 354 28.01 -8.40 21.58
CA LEU A 354 26.75 -7.99 22.18
C LEU A 354 25.93 -7.25 21.14
N VAL A 355 24.64 -7.55 21.10
CA VAL A 355 23.65 -6.74 20.39
C VAL A 355 22.59 -6.26 21.37
N MET A 356 22.15 -5.02 21.21
CA MET A 356 20.90 -4.55 21.79
C MET A 356 19.96 -4.21 20.66
N TYR A 357 18.66 -4.46 20.83
CA TYR A 357 17.68 -3.87 19.94
C TYR A 357 16.57 -3.17 20.70
N PHE A 358 16.11 -2.05 20.14
CA PHE A 358 14.99 -1.28 20.67
C PHE A 358 13.87 -1.30 19.63
N ASP A 359 12.86 -2.11 19.90
CA ASP A 359 11.62 -2.13 19.13
C ASP A 359 10.70 -0.99 19.53
N GLU A 360 9.98 -0.44 18.55
CA GLU A 360 9.21 0.80 18.68
C GLU A 360 10.05 1.97 19.23
N ALA A 361 11.32 2.09 18.81
CA ALA A 361 12.24 3.12 19.32
C ALA A 361 11.75 4.56 19.12
N HIS A 362 10.76 4.76 18.24
CA HIS A 362 10.12 6.04 17.99
C HIS A 362 9.37 6.62 19.18
N SER A 363 8.95 5.80 20.15
CA SER A 363 8.38 6.30 21.40
C SER A 363 9.32 7.32 22.06
N LEU A 364 10.63 7.11 21.98
CA LEU A 364 11.64 8.03 22.55
C LEU A 364 11.78 9.36 21.79
N MET A 365 11.27 9.44 20.56
CA MET A 365 11.35 10.67 19.75
C MET A 365 10.22 11.65 20.07
N GLN A 366 9.09 11.15 20.59
CA GLN A 366 7.91 11.97 20.92
C GLN A 366 8.12 12.82 22.19
N HIS A 367 9.18 12.57 22.95
CA HIS A 367 9.50 13.28 24.19
C HIS A 367 10.77 14.14 24.02
N SER A 368 10.57 15.44 23.84
CA SER A 368 11.63 16.44 23.76
C SER A 368 12.14 16.88 25.14
N THR A 369 13.38 17.38 25.18
CA THR A 369 13.95 18.06 26.35
C THR A 369 13.51 19.54 26.37
N GLU A 370 13.22 20.11 27.55
CA GLU A 370 12.85 21.52 27.71
C GLU A 370 14.09 22.44 27.66
N GLY A 371 14.09 23.47 26.81
CA GLY A 371 15.18 24.47 26.74
C GLY A 371 15.36 25.16 25.38
N ILE A 372 16.38 26.03 25.27
CA ILE A 372 16.68 26.88 24.08
C ILE A 372 16.95 26.05 22.80
N ASN A 373 17.33 24.77 22.94
CA ASN A 373 17.48 23.81 21.83
C ASN A 373 16.35 22.77 21.83
N SER A 374 15.16 23.16 21.35
CA SER A 374 13.94 22.33 21.35
C SER A 374 13.95 21.10 20.43
N HIS A 375 15.11 20.71 19.89
CA HIS A 375 15.26 19.61 18.92
C HIS A 375 15.89 18.33 19.51
N LEU A 376 16.42 18.37 20.75
CA LEU A 376 16.99 17.17 21.37
C LEU A 376 15.88 16.32 22.00
N THR A 377 15.91 15.02 21.73
CA THR A 377 14.90 14.05 22.20
C THR A 377 15.57 12.98 23.06
N ARG A 378 14.77 12.20 23.78
CA ARG A 378 15.28 11.03 24.53
C ARG A 378 15.96 10.01 23.63
N TYR A 379 15.52 9.88 22.39
CA TYR A 379 16.23 9.08 21.37
C TYR A 379 17.66 9.57 21.12
N HIS A 380 17.87 10.88 21.00
CA HIS A 380 19.21 11.45 20.83
C HIS A 380 20.08 11.25 22.08
N ALA A 381 19.50 11.32 23.28
CA ALA A 381 20.20 11.00 24.52
C ALA A 381 20.61 9.52 24.57
N LEU A 382 19.75 8.60 24.11
CA LEU A 382 20.05 7.18 23.98
C LEU A 382 21.22 6.94 23.01
N CYS A 383 21.18 7.55 21.82
CA CYS A 383 22.27 7.45 20.85
C CYS A 383 23.59 8.01 21.42
N LYS A 384 23.53 9.12 22.17
CA LYS A 384 24.71 9.70 22.84
C LYS A 384 25.26 8.79 23.93
N ALA A 385 24.42 8.13 24.71
CA ALA A 385 24.82 7.14 25.71
C ALA A 385 25.47 5.90 25.06
N ILE A 386 24.85 5.36 24.01
CA ILE A 386 25.39 4.24 23.22
C ILE A 386 26.77 4.59 22.63
N ASN A 387 26.96 5.82 22.15
CA ASN A 387 28.25 6.28 21.64
C ASN A 387 29.34 6.39 22.73
N GLN A 388 28.98 6.43 24.03
CA GLN A 388 29.98 6.33 25.11
C GLN A 388 30.45 4.88 25.34
N LEU A 389 29.76 3.88 24.80
CA LEU A 389 30.05 2.46 24.99
C LEU A 389 30.82 1.85 23.82
N THR A 390 31.53 2.66 23.02
CA THR A 390 32.27 2.21 21.82
C THR A 390 33.41 1.23 22.13
N ASP A 391 33.97 1.29 23.35
CA ASP A 391 34.97 0.35 23.86
C ASP A 391 34.40 -1.01 24.30
N VAL A 392 33.07 -1.16 24.31
CA VAL A 392 32.38 -2.43 24.49
C VAL A 392 32.11 -3.03 23.10
N PRO A 393 32.26 -4.34 22.87
CA PRO A 393 31.94 -5.00 21.60
C PRO A 393 30.43 -5.13 21.37
N LEU A 394 29.73 -3.99 21.47
CA LEU A 394 28.29 -3.80 21.41
C LEU A 394 27.90 -3.07 20.11
N PHE A 395 26.84 -3.57 19.47
CA PHE A 395 26.15 -2.90 18.37
C PHE A 395 24.65 -2.80 18.64
N VAL A 396 24.02 -1.69 18.27
CA VAL A 396 22.61 -1.45 18.60
C VAL A 396 21.74 -1.37 17.34
N VAL A 397 20.59 -2.04 17.34
CA VAL A 397 19.61 -2.03 16.25
C VAL A 397 18.35 -1.32 16.71
N MET A 398 17.97 -0.25 16.02
CA MET A 398 16.75 0.50 16.30
C MET A 398 15.67 0.07 15.33
N LEU A 399 14.56 -0.48 15.80
CA LEU A 399 13.43 -0.82 14.93
C LEU A 399 12.39 0.27 15.05
N SER A 400 11.88 0.69 13.90
CA SER A 400 10.73 1.58 13.87
C SER A 400 9.86 1.30 12.65
N THR A 401 8.57 1.52 12.83
CA THR A 401 7.60 1.68 11.74
C THR A 401 7.46 3.13 11.31
N THR A 402 8.03 4.10 12.05
CA THR A 402 7.69 5.52 11.86
C THR A 402 8.36 6.20 10.69
N SER A 403 7.65 7.20 10.19
CA SER A 403 8.02 8.11 9.11
C SER A 403 9.18 9.04 9.47
N GLN A 404 9.64 9.06 10.71
CA GLN A 404 10.65 10.00 11.14
C GLN A 404 12.08 9.51 10.82
N LEU A 405 12.32 9.09 9.57
CA LEU A 405 13.65 8.78 9.05
C LEU A 405 14.63 9.92 9.36
N HIS A 406 14.18 11.16 9.22
CA HIS A 406 14.94 12.37 9.54
C HIS A 406 15.31 12.49 11.02
N ASN A 407 14.62 11.81 11.94
CA ASN A 407 14.94 11.81 13.37
C ASN A 407 15.72 10.56 13.80
N LEU A 408 15.38 9.37 13.27
CA LEU A 408 16.08 8.12 13.58
C LEU A 408 17.44 8.03 12.89
N SER A 409 17.55 8.56 11.68
CA SER A 409 18.76 8.47 10.87
C SER A 409 18.91 9.75 10.01
N PRO A 410 19.04 10.93 10.65
CA PRO A 410 19.19 12.20 9.94
C PRO A 410 20.36 12.17 8.97
N ALA A 411 20.18 12.84 7.83
CA ALA A 411 21.30 13.21 6.99
C ALA A 411 22.32 14.02 7.81
N LYS A 412 23.61 13.87 7.49
CA LYS A 412 24.71 14.46 8.25
C LYS A 412 24.51 15.95 8.58
N MET A 413 24.05 16.74 7.60
CA MET A 413 23.82 18.18 7.75
C MET A 413 22.73 18.52 8.78
N PHE A 414 21.74 17.63 8.97
CA PHE A 414 20.62 17.83 9.90
C PHE A 414 20.80 17.05 11.22
N HIS A 415 21.94 16.38 11.42
CA HIS A 415 22.18 15.61 12.64
C HIS A 415 22.31 16.54 13.86
N PRO A 416 21.65 16.31 15.01
CA PRO A 416 21.66 17.27 16.14
C PRO A 416 23.01 17.49 16.81
N SER A 417 23.96 16.56 16.61
CA SER A 417 25.33 16.70 17.09
C SER A 417 26.18 17.51 16.10
N MET A 418 26.60 18.72 16.51
CA MET A 418 27.55 19.56 15.76
C MET A 418 28.84 18.83 15.41
N ARG A 419 29.25 17.84 16.21
CA ARG A 419 30.46 17.01 15.95
C ARG A 419 30.30 16.14 14.70
N VAL A 420 29.08 15.69 14.43
CA VAL A 420 28.76 14.92 13.22
C VAL A 420 28.68 15.86 12.02
N GLN A 421 28.00 16.99 12.16
CA GLN A 421 27.89 18.00 11.10
C GLN A 421 29.28 18.51 10.64
N GLY A 422 30.17 18.82 11.60
CA GLY A 422 31.52 19.32 11.34
C GLY A 422 32.58 18.27 10.99
N GLY A 423 32.22 16.97 10.96
CA GLY A 423 33.15 15.90 10.57
C GLY A 423 33.54 15.98 9.08
N LYS A 424 34.70 15.46 8.69
CA LYS A 424 35.14 15.46 7.27
C LYS A 424 34.42 14.43 6.40
N GLN A 425 33.94 13.32 6.98
CA GLN A 425 33.24 12.23 6.28
C GLN A 425 31.85 12.00 6.88
N ASP A 426 30.96 11.31 6.16
CA ASP A 426 29.69 10.82 6.70
C ASP A 426 29.89 9.40 7.20
N ASP A 427 30.07 9.26 8.51
CA ASP A 427 30.40 8.00 9.19
C ASP A 427 29.18 7.28 9.78
N LEU A 428 27.98 7.83 9.55
CA LEU A 428 26.73 7.24 10.01
C LEU A 428 26.28 6.09 9.11
N GLN A 429 25.61 5.10 9.68
CA GLN A 429 25.09 3.95 8.94
C GLN A 429 23.78 4.31 8.21
N ALA A 430 23.66 3.84 6.97
CA ALA A 430 22.38 3.88 6.26
C ALA A 430 21.39 2.88 6.88
N PRO A 431 20.10 3.21 6.98
CA PRO A 431 19.07 2.30 7.47
C PRO A 431 18.98 1.02 6.64
N ILE A 432 18.73 -0.09 7.31
CA ILE A 432 18.47 -1.39 6.71
C ILE A 432 17.00 -1.45 6.29
N THR A 433 16.76 -1.79 5.02
CA THR A 433 15.41 -1.92 4.44
C THR A 433 15.09 -3.37 4.03
N GLU A 434 16.11 -4.22 3.99
CA GLU A 434 16.09 -5.60 3.47
C GLU A 434 15.36 -6.56 4.43
N MET A 435 14.03 -6.57 4.37
CA MET A 435 13.17 -7.46 5.16
C MET A 435 12.63 -8.63 4.31
N PRO A 436 12.26 -9.77 4.94
CA PRO A 436 11.69 -10.90 4.21
C PRO A 436 10.43 -10.55 3.40
N PHE A 437 10.33 -11.15 2.21
CA PHE A 437 9.21 -11.02 1.28
C PHE A 437 9.11 -12.31 0.46
N ASP A 438 7.89 -12.77 0.12
CA ASP A 438 7.64 -14.02 -0.63
C ASP A 438 8.36 -15.25 -0.04
N LEU A 439 8.10 -15.55 1.24
CA LEU A 439 8.82 -16.61 1.97
C LEU A 439 8.51 -18.02 1.43
N LEU A 440 9.56 -18.71 1.00
CA LEU A 440 9.55 -20.14 0.65
C LEU A 440 9.58 -20.99 1.93
N CYS A 441 8.42 -21.44 2.39
CA CYS A 441 8.34 -22.38 3.51
C CYS A 441 8.96 -23.72 3.10
N ASP A 442 9.82 -24.27 3.96
CA ASP A 442 10.55 -25.52 3.73
C ASP A 442 11.37 -25.54 2.43
N ASN A 443 11.77 -24.37 1.93
CA ASN A 443 12.42 -24.16 0.63
C ASN A 443 11.58 -24.64 -0.58
N GLU A 444 10.28 -24.82 -0.40
CA GLU A 444 9.37 -25.18 -1.47
C GLU A 444 8.89 -23.95 -2.25
N PRO A 445 8.77 -24.04 -3.59
CA PRO A 445 8.21 -22.98 -4.40
C PRO A 445 6.79 -22.59 -3.96
N LEU A 446 6.42 -21.31 -4.10
CA LEU A 446 5.07 -20.85 -3.73
C LEU A 446 3.97 -21.50 -4.58
N VAL A 447 4.28 -21.76 -5.85
CA VAL A 447 3.47 -22.56 -6.76
C VAL A 447 3.90 -24.02 -6.61
N PRO A 448 3.01 -24.91 -6.13
CA PRO A 448 3.34 -26.33 -5.97
C PRO A 448 3.84 -26.98 -7.27
N PRO A 449 4.78 -27.94 -7.22
CA PRO A 449 5.31 -28.61 -8.41
C PRO A 449 4.25 -29.31 -9.25
N GLU A 450 3.18 -29.80 -8.62
CA GLU A 450 2.04 -30.39 -9.31
C GLU A 450 1.24 -29.36 -10.12
N GLY A 451 1.44 -28.06 -9.92
CA GLY A 451 0.71 -26.98 -10.57
C GLY A 451 -0.69 -26.76 -9.98
N VAL A 452 -1.24 -25.57 -10.22
CA VAL A 452 -2.55 -25.14 -9.70
C VAL A 452 -3.47 -24.73 -10.85
N THR A 453 -4.78 -24.83 -10.64
CA THR A 453 -5.76 -24.27 -11.59
C THR A 453 -5.85 -22.76 -11.43
N LEU A 454 -6.56 -22.08 -12.34
CA LEU A 454 -6.78 -20.65 -12.22
C LEU A 454 -7.67 -20.30 -11.01
N ASP A 455 -8.64 -21.15 -10.68
CA ASP A 455 -9.46 -20.97 -9.49
C ASP A 455 -8.61 -21.12 -8.22
N ASP A 456 -7.75 -22.14 -8.15
CA ASP A 456 -6.82 -22.32 -7.02
C ASP A 456 -5.89 -21.12 -6.83
N ALA A 457 -5.39 -20.53 -7.93
CA ALA A 457 -4.50 -19.38 -7.90
C ALA A 457 -5.18 -18.09 -7.39
N CYS A 458 -6.51 -18.05 -7.44
CA CYS A 458 -7.34 -16.97 -6.95
C CYS A 458 -7.74 -17.16 -5.47
N GLU A 459 -7.63 -18.37 -4.91
CA GLU A 459 -8.08 -18.64 -3.55
C GLU A 459 -7.22 -17.94 -2.49
N LEU A 460 -7.87 -17.50 -1.40
CA LEU A 460 -7.22 -16.87 -0.24
C LEU A 460 -5.99 -17.66 0.28
N LYS A 461 -6.09 -19.01 0.31
CA LYS A 461 -5.03 -19.93 0.75
C LYS A 461 -3.76 -19.88 -0.10
N PHE A 462 -3.91 -19.46 -1.36
CA PHE A 462 -2.82 -19.35 -2.32
C PHE A 462 -2.27 -17.92 -2.33
N ILE A 463 -3.15 -16.92 -2.46
CA ILE A 463 -2.72 -15.53 -2.58
C ILE A 463 -2.04 -14.98 -1.32
N CYS A 464 -2.35 -15.53 -0.13
CA CYS A 464 -1.70 -15.14 1.12
C CYS A 464 -0.23 -15.56 1.22
N ARG A 465 0.26 -16.39 0.28
CA ARG A 465 1.66 -16.84 0.21
C ARG A 465 2.59 -15.77 -0.36
N PHE A 466 2.04 -14.82 -1.10
CA PHE A 466 2.79 -13.71 -1.70
C PHE A 466 2.83 -12.50 -0.78
N GLY A 467 3.92 -11.76 -0.85
CA GLY A 467 4.10 -10.51 -0.15
C GLY A 467 4.81 -10.64 1.18
N ARG A 468 4.40 -9.80 2.12
CA ARG A 468 4.98 -9.78 3.47
C ARG A 468 4.55 -11.03 4.27
N PRO A 469 5.41 -11.53 5.20
CA PRO A 469 5.15 -12.75 5.96
C PRO A 469 3.86 -12.75 6.80
N LEU A 470 3.35 -11.58 7.18
CA LEU A 470 2.15 -11.44 8.01
C LEU A 470 0.94 -12.19 7.45
N TRP A 471 0.70 -12.14 6.14
CA TRP A 471 -0.51 -12.70 5.54
C TRP A 471 -0.56 -14.22 5.66
N ARG A 472 0.53 -14.89 5.27
CA ARG A 472 0.65 -16.34 5.40
C ARG A 472 0.62 -16.77 6.86
N ALA A 473 1.31 -16.05 7.74
CA ALA A 473 1.36 -16.39 9.15
C ALA A 473 -0.03 -16.32 9.81
N PHE A 474 -0.83 -15.30 9.48
CA PHE A 474 -2.21 -15.18 9.94
C PHE A 474 -3.11 -16.25 9.34
N PHE A 475 -2.98 -16.54 8.05
CA PHE A 475 -3.76 -17.60 7.42
C PHE A 475 -3.49 -18.97 8.06
N MET A 476 -2.22 -19.25 8.40
CA MET A 476 -1.85 -20.53 8.98
C MET A 476 -2.26 -20.68 10.46
N SER A 477 -2.79 -19.64 11.13
CA SER A 477 -3.26 -19.75 12.54
C SER A 477 -4.38 -20.77 12.72
N GLU A 478 -5.05 -21.17 11.62
CA GLU A 478 -6.21 -22.07 11.56
C GLU A 478 -7.44 -21.54 12.33
N ASP A 479 -7.40 -20.30 12.79
CA ASP A 479 -8.55 -19.59 13.33
C ASP A 479 -9.44 -19.11 12.17
N THR A 480 -10.66 -19.63 12.11
CA THR A 480 -11.60 -19.37 11.01
C THR A 480 -12.01 -17.91 10.90
N ASP A 481 -12.06 -17.18 12.01
CA ASP A 481 -12.45 -15.76 11.99
C ASP A 481 -11.28 -14.91 11.51
N VAL A 482 -10.04 -15.24 11.90
CA VAL A 482 -8.83 -14.58 11.38
C VAL A 482 -8.65 -14.81 9.89
N GLN A 483 -8.89 -16.04 9.39
CA GLN A 483 -8.86 -16.34 7.97
C GLN A 483 -9.94 -15.56 7.20
N ARG A 484 -11.18 -15.55 7.71
CA ARG A 484 -12.31 -14.86 7.07
C ARG A 484 -12.06 -13.35 6.97
N MET A 485 -11.50 -12.74 8.01
CA MET A 485 -11.27 -11.30 8.11
C MET A 485 -9.87 -10.86 7.64
N LEU A 486 -9.11 -11.73 6.98
CA LEU A 486 -7.72 -11.43 6.58
C LEU A 486 -7.66 -10.23 5.62
N VAL A 487 -8.56 -10.21 4.62
CA VAL A 487 -8.67 -9.10 3.65
C VAL A 487 -9.17 -7.82 4.33
N ASP A 488 -10.09 -7.91 5.29
CA ASP A 488 -10.56 -6.75 6.05
C ASP A 488 -9.47 -6.17 6.96
N THR A 489 -8.62 -7.03 7.51
CA THR A 489 -7.42 -6.65 8.27
C THR A 489 -6.43 -5.94 7.36
N ALA A 490 -6.19 -6.49 6.17
CA ALA A 490 -5.36 -5.86 5.14
C ALA A 490 -5.91 -4.49 4.71
N SER A 491 -7.22 -4.39 4.48
CA SER A 491 -7.91 -3.13 4.14
C SER A 491 -7.77 -2.10 5.25
N SER A 492 -7.98 -2.50 6.50
CA SER A 492 -7.86 -1.61 7.66
C SER A 492 -6.43 -1.10 7.83
N LYS A 493 -5.43 -1.95 7.65
CA LYS A 493 -4.01 -1.55 7.72
C LYS A 493 -3.55 -0.74 6.51
N LEU A 494 -4.08 -1.00 5.32
CA LEU A 494 -3.75 -0.28 4.10
C LEU A 494 -4.35 1.13 4.09
N THR A 495 -5.56 1.30 4.62
CA THR A 495 -6.31 2.56 4.53
C THR A 495 -6.24 3.37 5.82
N GLY A 496 -5.98 2.73 6.95
CA GLY A 496 -6.14 3.33 8.28
C GLY A 496 -7.60 3.39 8.74
N TYR A 497 -8.55 2.88 7.94
CA TYR A 497 -9.98 2.89 8.25
C TYR A 497 -10.39 1.55 8.86
N ARG A 498 -10.80 1.52 10.13
CA ARG A 498 -11.49 0.34 10.69
C ARG A 498 -12.97 0.45 10.32
N ARG A 499 -13.53 -0.61 9.75
CA ARG A 499 -14.95 -0.69 9.39
C ARG A 499 -15.81 -0.82 10.65
N GLY A 500 -15.92 0.25 11.43
CA GLY A 500 -16.88 0.34 12.54
C GLY A 500 -18.29 0.61 12.04
N PRO A 501 -19.33 0.27 12.82
CA PRO A 501 -20.69 0.72 12.55
C PRO A 501 -20.77 2.22 12.80
N GLN A 502 -20.65 3.00 11.73
CA GLN A 502 -20.77 4.47 11.67
C GLN A 502 -19.61 5.27 12.27
N THR A 503 -18.68 5.66 11.40
CA THR A 503 -18.12 7.02 11.46
C THR A 503 -18.53 7.71 10.16
N ASP A 504 -19.68 8.38 10.20
CA ASP A 504 -20.07 9.35 9.15
C ASP A 504 -19.30 10.68 9.32
N ASP A 505 -18.43 10.79 10.33
CA ASP A 505 -17.39 11.82 10.38
C ASP A 505 -16.27 11.45 9.41
N GLU A 506 -16.47 11.86 8.15
CA GLU A 506 -15.45 11.94 7.13
C GLU A 506 -14.35 12.91 7.59
N ASP A 507 -13.33 12.41 8.28
CA ASP A 507 -12.06 13.12 8.30
C ASP A 507 -11.48 13.10 6.87
N ILE A 508 -11.78 14.16 6.12
CA ILE A 508 -11.46 14.34 4.70
C ILE A 508 -9.95 14.10 4.44
N GLY A 509 -9.09 14.37 5.43
CA GLY A 509 -7.66 14.10 5.38
C GLY A 509 -7.31 12.61 5.38
N HIS A 510 -7.93 11.84 6.29
CA HIS A 510 -7.75 10.38 6.35
C HIS A 510 -8.31 9.68 5.11
N GLY A 511 -9.43 10.17 4.56
CA GLY A 511 -10.00 9.66 3.31
C GLY A 511 -9.06 9.78 2.11
N LYS A 512 -8.40 10.93 1.93
CA LYS A 512 -7.48 11.14 0.80
C LYS A 512 -6.22 10.27 0.87
N ARG A 513 -5.59 10.14 2.04
CA ARG A 513 -4.41 9.25 2.19
C ARG A 513 -4.78 7.78 1.94
N ALA A 514 -5.93 7.33 2.44
CA ALA A 514 -6.46 6.00 2.19
C ALA A 514 -6.69 5.74 0.69
N LEU A 515 -7.32 6.68 -0.01
CA LEU A 515 -7.51 6.62 -1.47
C LEU A 515 -6.17 6.55 -2.20
N LEU A 516 -5.20 7.40 -1.83
CA LEU A 516 -3.88 7.39 -2.44
C LEU A 516 -3.15 6.05 -2.24
N ALA A 517 -3.22 5.47 -1.04
CA ALA A 517 -2.64 4.16 -0.74
C ALA A 517 -3.26 3.04 -1.59
N ALA A 518 -4.60 2.99 -1.65
CA ALA A 518 -5.33 2.00 -2.43
C ALA A 518 -5.06 2.14 -3.94
N LEU A 519 -5.07 3.38 -4.47
CA LEU A 519 -4.73 3.65 -5.87
C LEU A 519 -3.28 3.30 -6.17
N SER A 520 -2.34 3.65 -5.29
CA SER A 520 -0.91 3.36 -5.48
C SER A 520 -0.64 1.86 -5.48
N THR A 521 -1.40 1.08 -4.70
CA THR A 521 -1.32 -0.38 -4.67
C THR A 521 -1.74 -1.00 -6.00
N ARG A 522 -2.75 -0.42 -6.66
CA ARG A 522 -3.33 -1.01 -7.88
C ARG A 522 -2.71 -0.46 -9.16
N LEU A 523 -2.40 0.83 -9.21
CA LEU A 523 -2.00 1.56 -10.42
C LEU A 523 -0.50 1.81 -10.54
N LEU A 524 0.35 1.42 -9.58
CA LEU A 524 1.79 1.73 -9.57
C LEU A 524 2.08 3.24 -9.75
N LEU A 525 1.55 4.05 -8.83
CA LEU A 525 1.72 5.50 -8.88
C LEU A 525 3.15 5.92 -8.51
N GLU A 526 3.76 6.75 -9.36
CA GLU A 526 5.08 7.33 -9.15
C GLU A 526 4.96 8.74 -8.55
N PHE A 527 5.67 8.98 -7.45
CA PHE A 527 5.63 10.23 -6.70
C PHE A 527 6.67 11.20 -7.28
N GLU A 528 6.38 12.51 -7.26
CA GLU A 528 7.29 13.54 -7.76
C GLU A 528 8.49 13.73 -6.81
N PRO A 529 9.69 13.19 -7.11
CA PRO A 529 10.77 13.12 -6.14
C PRO A 529 11.35 14.49 -5.75
N ALA A 530 11.22 15.50 -6.63
CA ALA A 530 11.72 16.84 -6.36
C ALA A 530 10.86 17.58 -5.32
N ARG A 531 9.59 17.21 -5.15
CA ARG A 531 8.67 17.89 -4.23
C ARG A 531 8.77 17.35 -2.81
N GLU A 532 8.96 18.26 -1.86
CA GLU A 532 9.00 17.92 -0.43
C GLU A 532 7.70 17.30 0.06
N LEU A 533 6.56 17.80 -0.42
CA LEU A 533 5.23 17.26 -0.11
C LEU A 533 5.11 15.77 -0.50
N ALA A 534 5.61 15.41 -1.69
CA ALA A 534 5.57 14.03 -2.18
C ALA A 534 6.49 13.13 -1.35
N ARG A 535 7.72 13.60 -1.04
CA ARG A 535 8.63 12.88 -0.13
C ARG A 535 7.99 12.64 1.23
N LYS A 536 7.40 13.67 1.85
CA LYS A 536 6.67 13.55 3.13
C LYS A 536 5.53 12.53 3.05
N MET A 537 4.76 12.54 1.96
CA MET A 537 3.67 11.58 1.76
C MET A 537 4.17 10.13 1.59
N GLU A 538 5.25 9.89 0.84
CA GLU A 538 5.86 8.55 0.78
C GLU A 538 6.24 8.02 2.16
N VAL A 539 6.77 8.93 2.97
CA VAL A 539 7.18 8.69 4.35
C VAL A 539 6.00 8.29 5.24
N GLU A 540 4.89 9.03 5.17
CA GLU A 540 3.65 8.68 5.88
C GLU A 540 3.03 7.36 5.40
N LEU A 541 3.07 7.07 4.10
CA LEU A 541 2.50 5.84 3.54
C LEU A 541 3.25 4.58 3.96
N VAL A 542 4.57 4.64 4.14
CA VAL A 542 5.36 3.51 4.69
C VAL A 542 4.98 3.25 6.14
N GLU A 543 4.79 4.32 6.91
CA GLU A 543 4.44 4.23 8.33
C GLU A 543 3.03 3.68 8.56
N SER A 544 2.04 4.26 7.88
CA SER A 544 0.64 4.11 8.23
C SER A 544 -0.20 3.32 7.23
N ASN A 545 0.33 3.05 6.02
CA ASN A 545 -0.46 2.52 4.90
C ASN A 545 0.26 1.38 4.17
N LEU A 546 1.11 0.63 4.88
CA LEU A 546 1.76 -0.59 4.40
C LEU A 546 2.68 -0.44 3.16
N ARG A 547 3.05 0.78 2.74
CA ARG A 547 4.00 0.96 1.63
C ARG A 547 5.37 0.37 1.98
N ILE A 548 6.07 -0.21 1.03
CA ILE A 548 7.39 -0.83 1.26
C ILE A 548 8.48 0.20 0.96
N ALA A 549 9.42 0.37 1.90
CA ALA A 549 10.65 1.12 1.67
C ALA A 549 11.64 0.21 0.93
N TYR A 550 11.99 0.56 -0.31
CA TYR A 550 12.95 -0.20 -1.10
C TYR A 550 14.38 0.17 -0.75
N SER A 551 14.67 1.47 -0.60
CA SER A 551 16.03 1.94 -0.35
C SER A 551 16.05 3.27 0.39
N VAL A 552 16.96 3.41 1.34
CA VAL A 552 17.41 4.69 1.87
C VAL A 552 18.85 4.91 1.36
N PRO A 553 19.11 5.90 0.50
CA PRO A 553 20.46 6.20 0.03
C PRO A 553 21.40 6.54 1.19
N LYS A 554 22.71 6.39 0.97
CA LYS A 554 23.75 6.65 1.99
C LYS A 554 23.63 8.03 2.66
N HIS A 555 23.28 9.07 1.89
CA HIS A 555 23.11 10.44 2.38
C HIS A 555 21.82 10.65 3.21
N ARG A 556 20.84 9.72 3.14
CA ARG A 556 19.61 9.67 3.97
C ARG A 556 18.66 10.87 3.84
N GLU A 557 18.73 11.61 2.75
CA GLU A 557 17.88 12.80 2.54
C GLU A 557 16.47 12.46 2.01
N TYR A 558 16.30 11.28 1.42
CA TYR A 558 15.03 10.75 0.97
C TYR A 558 15.07 9.22 1.03
N PHE A 559 13.96 8.56 0.73
CA PHE A 559 13.96 7.13 0.47
C PHE A 559 13.12 6.82 -0.77
N ARG A 560 13.36 5.66 -1.37
CA ARG A 560 12.56 5.13 -2.47
C ARG A 560 11.60 4.09 -1.92
N SER A 561 10.34 4.19 -2.31
CA SER A 561 9.30 3.29 -1.81
C SER A 561 8.24 3.00 -2.86
N GLY A 562 7.43 1.98 -2.60
CA GLY A 562 6.38 1.54 -3.51
C GLY A 562 5.46 0.52 -2.88
N TYR A 563 4.44 0.13 -3.63
CA TYR A 563 3.62 -1.03 -3.32
C TYR A 563 4.02 -2.17 -4.26
N PRO A 564 4.84 -3.13 -3.79
CA PRO A 564 5.13 -4.32 -4.59
C PRO A 564 3.87 -5.18 -4.73
N SER A 565 3.93 -6.17 -5.62
CA SER A 565 2.81 -7.08 -5.88
C SER A 565 2.45 -7.91 -4.65
N GLU A 566 1.38 -7.50 -3.96
CA GLU A 566 0.77 -8.21 -2.84
C GLU A 566 -0.72 -8.41 -3.15
N PRO A 567 -1.12 -9.60 -3.63
CA PRO A 567 -2.49 -9.86 -4.07
C PRO A 567 -3.54 -9.59 -2.98
N ILE A 568 -3.23 -9.90 -1.71
CA ILE A 568 -4.08 -9.58 -0.55
C ILE A 568 -4.33 -8.07 -0.42
N LEU A 569 -3.30 -7.24 -0.64
CA LEU A 569 -3.45 -5.79 -0.60
C LEU A 569 -4.18 -5.26 -1.82
N ALA A 570 -3.96 -5.85 -3.00
CA ALA A 570 -4.67 -5.49 -4.21
C ALA A 570 -6.18 -5.77 -4.10
N GLU A 571 -6.56 -6.93 -3.55
CA GLU A 571 -7.95 -7.28 -3.24
C GLU A 571 -8.56 -6.31 -2.22
N ALA A 572 -7.84 -6.05 -1.12
CA ALA A 572 -8.28 -5.08 -0.11
C ALA A 572 -8.48 -3.67 -0.69
N ALA A 573 -7.56 -3.20 -1.54
CA ALA A 573 -7.66 -1.94 -2.25
C ALA A 573 -8.86 -1.91 -3.22
N ALA A 574 -9.10 -3.01 -3.94
CA ALA A 574 -10.23 -3.12 -4.86
C ALA A 574 -11.56 -3.01 -4.12
N ARG A 575 -11.74 -3.75 -3.01
CA ARG A 575 -12.93 -3.65 -2.14
C ARG A 575 -13.13 -2.25 -1.60
N PHE A 576 -12.05 -1.59 -1.15
CA PHE A 576 -12.12 -0.23 -0.63
C PHE A 576 -12.57 0.78 -1.71
N LEU A 577 -11.92 0.78 -2.88
CA LEU A 577 -12.21 1.75 -3.95
C LEU A 577 -13.62 1.57 -4.52
N ASN A 578 -14.08 0.32 -4.65
CA ASN A 578 -15.42 0.00 -5.14
C ASN A 578 -16.51 0.18 -4.08
N GLY A 579 -16.18 0.03 -2.80
CA GLY A 579 -17.08 0.36 -1.68
C GLY A 579 -17.16 1.86 -1.39
N SER A 580 -16.22 2.65 -1.88
CA SER A 580 -16.18 4.09 -1.67
C SER A 580 -17.11 4.85 -2.62
N LYS A 581 -17.63 6.00 -2.16
CA LYS A 581 -18.40 6.94 -3.00
C LYS A 581 -17.51 7.75 -3.95
N PHE A 582 -16.19 7.71 -3.77
CA PHE A 582 -15.24 8.52 -4.53
C PHE A 582 -15.04 7.97 -5.93
N SER A 583 -15.07 8.88 -6.92
CA SER A 583 -14.66 8.56 -8.29
C SER A 583 -13.14 8.38 -8.32
N VAL A 584 -12.69 7.27 -8.89
CA VAL A 584 -11.26 6.95 -9.01
C VAL A 584 -10.54 7.93 -9.96
N PRO A 585 -11.06 8.20 -11.19
CA PRO A 585 -10.47 9.21 -12.07
C PRO A 585 -10.38 10.61 -11.45
N ASP A 586 -11.40 11.01 -10.69
CA ASP A 586 -11.43 12.29 -9.98
C ASP A 586 -10.35 12.37 -8.88
N SER A 587 -10.28 11.33 -8.06
CA SER A 587 -9.30 11.24 -6.98
C SER A 587 -7.88 11.29 -7.54
N LEU A 588 -7.62 10.53 -8.61
CA LEU A 588 -6.33 10.55 -9.30
C LEU A 588 -6.01 11.94 -9.87
N THR A 589 -6.99 12.58 -10.51
CA THR A 589 -6.88 13.95 -11.02
C THR A 589 -6.51 14.95 -9.91
N SER A 590 -7.12 14.81 -8.72
CA SER A 590 -6.82 15.64 -7.56
C SER A 590 -5.36 15.50 -7.09
N PHE A 591 -4.85 14.26 -7.01
CA PHE A 591 -3.46 13.99 -6.59
C PHE A 591 -2.43 14.44 -7.63
N VAL A 592 -2.79 14.37 -8.92
CA VAL A 592 -1.97 14.91 -10.00
C VAL A 592 -1.97 16.44 -9.96
N LYS A 593 -3.12 17.09 -9.74
CA LYS A 593 -3.25 18.55 -9.59
C LYS A 593 -2.45 19.10 -8.40
N SER A 594 -2.36 18.37 -7.30
CA SER A 594 -1.53 18.77 -6.15
C SER A 594 -0.03 18.61 -6.40
N GLY A 595 0.36 17.94 -7.48
CA GLY A 595 1.75 17.58 -7.81
C GLY A 595 2.36 16.58 -6.84
N LEU A 596 1.53 15.74 -6.19
CA LEU A 596 2.01 14.58 -5.42
C LEU A 596 2.52 13.49 -6.36
N ILE A 597 1.74 13.21 -7.40
CA ILE A 597 2.02 12.18 -8.41
C ILE A 597 2.67 12.87 -9.60
N SER A 598 3.78 12.31 -10.08
CA SER A 598 4.40 12.80 -11.30
C SER A 598 3.51 12.48 -12.49
N LYS A 599 3.27 13.47 -13.36
CA LYS A 599 2.47 13.24 -14.58
C LYS A 599 3.14 12.28 -15.55
N GLY A 600 4.48 12.17 -15.54
CA GLY A 600 5.28 11.14 -16.23
C GLY A 600 4.75 10.65 -17.59
N GLU A 601 4.79 9.33 -17.79
CA GLU A 601 4.20 8.61 -18.94
C GLU A 601 2.66 8.60 -18.85
N ARG A 602 2.05 9.78 -19.08
CA ARG A 602 0.60 10.06 -18.92
C ARG A 602 -0.29 9.04 -19.62
N GLY A 603 0.07 8.70 -20.84
CA GLY A 603 -0.67 7.72 -21.64
C GLY A 603 -0.72 6.35 -20.95
N GLU A 604 0.37 5.93 -20.32
CA GLU A 604 0.47 4.64 -19.62
C GLU A 604 -0.27 4.65 -18.28
N LEU A 605 -0.26 5.78 -17.56
CA LEU A 605 -1.09 5.94 -16.37
C LEU A 605 -2.58 5.83 -16.72
N VAL A 606 -3.02 6.51 -17.78
CA VAL A 606 -4.41 6.48 -18.23
C VAL A 606 -4.79 5.11 -18.80
N MET A 607 -3.90 4.45 -19.54
CA MET A 607 -4.07 3.06 -19.95
C MET A 607 -4.32 2.16 -18.74
N ARG A 608 -3.44 2.19 -17.72
CA ARG A 608 -3.62 1.39 -16.49
C ARG A 608 -4.96 1.65 -15.81
N LEU A 609 -5.35 2.93 -15.73
CA LEU A 609 -6.65 3.32 -15.18
C LEU A 609 -7.82 2.71 -15.97
N LEU A 610 -7.84 2.84 -17.31
CA LEU A 610 -8.89 2.28 -18.16
C LEU A 610 -8.99 0.76 -18.03
N LEU A 611 -7.85 0.07 -18.01
CA LEU A 611 -7.78 -1.38 -17.88
C LEU A 611 -8.28 -1.85 -16.50
N LEU A 612 -7.92 -1.13 -15.44
CA LEU A 612 -8.37 -1.42 -14.07
C LEU A 612 -9.89 -1.21 -13.91
N GLU A 613 -10.41 -0.08 -14.41
CA GLU A 613 -11.84 0.22 -14.40
C GLU A 613 -12.64 -0.82 -15.21
N ALA A 614 -12.13 -1.27 -16.35
CA ALA A 614 -12.74 -2.32 -17.15
C ALA A 614 -12.81 -3.66 -16.39
N PHE A 615 -11.73 -4.04 -15.70
CA PHE A 615 -11.70 -5.27 -14.91
C PHE A 615 -12.69 -5.22 -13.74
N ASP A 616 -12.73 -4.11 -13.00
CA ASP A 616 -13.66 -3.93 -11.90
C ASP A 616 -15.12 -3.89 -12.39
N LYS A 617 -15.38 -3.24 -13.53
CA LYS A 617 -16.71 -3.19 -14.14
C LYS A 617 -17.19 -4.58 -14.58
N ALA A 618 -16.33 -5.38 -15.20
CA ALA A 618 -16.63 -6.76 -15.57
C ALA A 618 -16.88 -7.64 -14.33
N THR A 619 -16.09 -7.43 -13.27
CA THR A 619 -16.28 -8.07 -11.97
C THR A 619 -17.65 -7.77 -11.38
N ARG A 620 -18.01 -6.49 -11.24
CA ARG A 620 -19.30 -6.07 -10.67
C ARG A 620 -20.48 -6.70 -11.40
N LYS A 621 -20.44 -6.74 -12.74
CA LYS A 621 -21.48 -7.35 -13.57
C LYS A 621 -21.70 -8.84 -13.26
N THR A 622 -20.64 -9.55 -12.87
CA THR A 622 -20.71 -10.95 -12.46
C THR A 622 -21.42 -11.11 -11.10
N PHE A 623 -21.34 -10.10 -10.23
CA PHE A 623 -21.94 -10.09 -8.88
C PHE A 623 -23.29 -9.36 -8.78
N GLU A 624 -23.82 -8.79 -9.87
CA GLU A 624 -25.11 -8.07 -9.88
C GLU A 624 -26.28 -8.90 -9.31
N ASN A 625 -26.20 -10.23 -9.39
CA ASN A 625 -27.21 -11.17 -8.89
C ASN A 625 -27.04 -11.57 -7.41
N VAL A 626 -26.04 -11.03 -6.70
CA VAL A 626 -25.75 -11.38 -5.30
C VAL A 626 -26.29 -10.29 -4.37
N ASN A 627 -27.22 -10.67 -3.50
CA ASN A 627 -27.91 -9.75 -2.56
C ASN A 627 -26.98 -9.06 -1.54
N ASP A 628 -25.72 -9.49 -1.43
CA ASP A 628 -24.76 -8.92 -0.48
C ASP A 628 -23.52 -8.33 -1.17
N ARG A 629 -23.61 -7.03 -1.52
CA ARG A 629 -22.48 -6.24 -2.04
C ARG A 629 -21.28 -6.20 -1.09
N LYS A 630 -21.45 -6.49 0.21
CA LYS A 630 -20.34 -6.51 1.17
C LYS A 630 -19.46 -7.76 1.02
N SER A 631 -19.95 -8.79 0.34
CA SER A 631 -19.23 -10.04 0.05
C SER A 631 -18.48 -10.05 -1.30
N MET A 632 -18.57 -8.95 -2.06
CA MET A 632 -17.96 -8.86 -3.38
C MET A 632 -16.43 -8.97 -3.29
N THR A 633 -15.88 -9.83 -4.15
CA THR A 633 -14.45 -10.10 -4.27
C THR A 633 -13.99 -9.72 -5.68
N PHE A 634 -12.74 -9.31 -5.84
CA PHE A 634 -12.14 -8.93 -7.13
C PHE A 634 -11.02 -9.87 -7.57
N ASP A 635 -10.59 -10.76 -6.69
CA ASP A 635 -9.58 -11.79 -6.92
C ASP A 635 -10.18 -13.01 -7.62
N HIS A 636 -10.83 -12.84 -8.77
CA HIS A 636 -11.35 -13.97 -9.54
C HIS A 636 -11.12 -13.82 -11.05
N PRO A 637 -11.25 -14.91 -11.83
CA PRO A 637 -11.06 -14.85 -13.27
C PRO A 637 -12.23 -14.17 -13.99
N ILE A 638 -11.92 -13.45 -15.06
CA ILE A 638 -12.89 -12.81 -15.95
C ILE A 638 -12.68 -13.35 -17.38
N PRO A 639 -13.74 -13.78 -18.09
CA PRO A 639 -13.63 -14.12 -19.52
C PRO A 639 -13.05 -12.94 -20.32
N VAL A 640 -12.09 -13.21 -21.21
CA VAL A 640 -11.44 -12.16 -22.05
C VAL A 640 -12.47 -11.30 -22.78
N ILE A 641 -13.52 -11.94 -23.31
CA ILE A 641 -14.59 -11.26 -24.05
C ILE A 641 -15.37 -10.29 -23.13
N ASP A 642 -15.67 -10.68 -21.90
CA ASP A 642 -16.43 -9.84 -20.96
C ASP A 642 -15.57 -8.67 -20.46
N PHE A 643 -14.28 -8.90 -20.23
CA PHE A 643 -13.32 -7.84 -19.94
C PHE A 643 -13.25 -6.81 -21.07
N LEU A 644 -13.11 -7.24 -22.32
CA LEU A 644 -13.04 -6.33 -23.47
C LEU A 644 -14.37 -5.62 -23.75
N LYS A 645 -15.51 -6.26 -23.46
CA LYS A 645 -16.83 -5.60 -23.49
C LYS A 645 -16.94 -4.52 -22.42
N ALA A 646 -16.41 -4.74 -21.22
CA ALA A 646 -16.35 -3.71 -20.20
C ALA A 646 -15.41 -2.56 -20.58
N LEU A 647 -14.32 -2.86 -21.29
CA LEU A 647 -13.35 -1.86 -21.76
C LEU A 647 -13.91 -0.99 -22.90
N PHE A 648 -14.38 -1.60 -23.99
CA PHE A 648 -14.74 -0.92 -25.24
C PHE A 648 -16.24 -0.77 -25.48
N GLY A 649 -17.08 -1.45 -24.69
CA GLY A 649 -18.53 -1.46 -24.87
C GLY A 649 -19.02 -2.52 -25.86
N GLU A 650 -20.28 -2.94 -25.70
CA GLU A 650 -20.93 -3.98 -26.52
C GLU A 650 -20.97 -3.61 -28.01
N LYS A 651 -21.19 -2.32 -28.34
CA LYS A 651 -21.27 -1.83 -29.71
C LYS A 651 -19.96 -2.05 -30.48
N ASN A 652 -18.84 -1.66 -29.88
CA ASN A 652 -17.52 -1.80 -30.50
C ASN A 652 -17.10 -3.27 -30.55
N MET A 653 -17.34 -4.05 -29.48
CA MET A 653 -16.98 -5.47 -29.45
C MET A 653 -17.72 -6.32 -30.48
N LYS A 654 -18.98 -6.01 -30.83
CA LYS A 654 -19.69 -6.68 -31.93
C LYS A 654 -18.95 -6.60 -33.27
N THR A 655 -18.13 -5.56 -33.49
CA THR A 655 -17.33 -5.43 -34.72
C THR A 655 -16.08 -6.32 -34.76
N VAL A 656 -15.69 -6.87 -33.60
CA VAL A 656 -14.48 -7.69 -33.39
C VAL A 656 -14.80 -9.18 -33.37
N LEU A 657 -15.91 -9.58 -32.72
CA LEU A 657 -16.20 -10.99 -32.38
C LEU A 657 -16.17 -11.95 -33.59
N ASP A 658 -16.69 -11.53 -34.74
CA ASP A 658 -16.80 -12.35 -35.96
C ASP A 658 -15.59 -12.25 -36.90
N LYS A 659 -14.54 -11.52 -36.51
CA LYS A 659 -13.34 -11.29 -37.34
C LYS A 659 -12.32 -12.42 -37.19
N ASP A 660 -11.65 -12.74 -38.29
CA ASP A 660 -10.49 -13.66 -38.29
C ASP A 660 -9.22 -12.94 -37.81
N ALA A 661 -8.17 -13.73 -37.51
CA ALA A 661 -6.85 -13.19 -37.21
C ALA A 661 -6.27 -12.40 -38.40
N ARG A 662 -5.66 -11.24 -38.14
CA ARG A 662 -5.14 -10.33 -39.16
C ARG A 662 -4.08 -10.99 -40.06
N ASN A 663 -3.24 -11.83 -39.49
CA ASN A 663 -2.18 -12.55 -40.21
C ASN A 663 -2.60 -13.96 -40.67
N ARG A 664 -3.87 -14.36 -40.47
CA ARG A 664 -4.35 -15.71 -40.81
C ARG A 664 -5.83 -15.71 -41.19
N ALA A 665 -6.12 -15.55 -42.49
CA ALA A 665 -7.48 -15.63 -43.03
C ALA A 665 -8.07 -17.04 -42.90
N ASN A 666 -9.40 -17.15 -42.74
CA ASN A 666 -10.14 -18.42 -42.62
C ASN A 666 -9.69 -19.32 -41.45
N TRP A 667 -9.09 -18.75 -40.40
CA TRP A 667 -8.77 -19.46 -39.15
C TRP A 667 -10.03 -19.61 -38.28
N ARG A 668 -9.99 -19.17 -37.02
CA ARG A 668 -11.10 -19.03 -36.08
C ARG A 668 -11.50 -17.56 -36.02
N THR A 669 -12.75 -17.28 -35.71
CA THR A 669 -13.17 -15.92 -35.33
C THR A 669 -12.58 -15.55 -33.96
N PHE A 670 -12.57 -14.27 -33.60
CA PHE A 670 -12.15 -13.81 -32.27
C PHE A 670 -12.92 -14.54 -31.16
N GLU A 671 -14.24 -14.64 -31.31
CA GLU A 671 -15.10 -15.33 -30.35
C GLU A 671 -14.71 -16.80 -30.16
N LYS A 672 -14.37 -17.51 -31.25
CA LYS A 672 -13.94 -18.91 -31.16
C LYS A 672 -12.51 -19.06 -30.63
N ALA A 673 -11.63 -18.12 -30.95
CA ALA A 673 -10.25 -18.14 -30.48
C ALA A 673 -10.14 -17.88 -28.97
N PHE A 674 -10.98 -17.00 -28.40
CA PHE A 674 -10.90 -16.60 -26.99
C PHE A 674 -12.13 -17.00 -26.14
N GLY A 675 -13.04 -17.82 -26.67
CA GLY A 675 -14.26 -18.22 -25.98
C GLY A 675 -14.05 -19.05 -24.70
N ASN A 676 -12.85 -19.64 -24.52
CA ASN A 676 -12.44 -20.34 -23.30
C ASN A 676 -11.18 -19.70 -22.66
N ALA A 677 -11.01 -18.39 -22.84
CA ALA A 677 -9.86 -17.63 -22.38
C ALA A 677 -10.23 -16.67 -21.25
N TYR A 678 -9.35 -16.55 -20.27
CA TYR A 678 -9.57 -15.76 -19.06
C TYR A 678 -8.41 -14.79 -18.79
N VAL A 679 -8.74 -13.62 -18.27
CA VAL A 679 -7.80 -12.70 -17.63
C VAL A 679 -8.00 -12.72 -16.12
N HIS A 680 -6.94 -12.50 -15.37
CA HIS A 680 -6.99 -12.29 -13.93
C HIS A 680 -5.91 -11.30 -13.52
N PHE A 681 -6.31 -10.06 -13.22
CA PHE A 681 -5.41 -9.05 -12.69
C PHE A 681 -6.15 -8.04 -11.81
N THR A 682 -5.66 -7.82 -10.59
CA THR A 682 -6.23 -6.86 -9.63
C THR A 682 -5.39 -5.59 -9.50
N HIS A 683 -4.14 -5.64 -9.96
CA HIS A 683 -3.14 -4.58 -9.90
C HIS A 683 -2.07 -4.74 -10.99
N PHE A 684 -1.17 -3.75 -11.09
CA PHE A 684 -0.03 -3.79 -11.99
C PHE A 684 1.29 -4.10 -11.25
N GLY A 685 2.19 -4.82 -11.90
CA GLY A 685 3.61 -4.98 -11.52
C GLY A 685 4.54 -4.39 -12.59
N LYS A 686 5.63 -3.73 -12.19
CA LYS A 686 6.61 -3.14 -13.13
C LYS A 686 7.72 -4.14 -13.44
N SER A 687 8.02 -4.33 -14.72
CA SER A 687 9.20 -5.09 -15.16
C SER A 687 10.44 -4.20 -15.14
N GLU A 688 11.58 -4.76 -14.70
CA GLU A 688 12.86 -4.04 -14.71
C GLU A 688 13.48 -3.96 -16.11
N ASN A 689 13.25 -5.00 -16.92
CA ASN A 689 13.75 -5.14 -18.28
C ASN A 689 12.86 -6.13 -19.07
N GLU A 690 13.18 -6.33 -20.35
CA GLU A 690 12.40 -7.15 -21.30
C GLU A 690 12.45 -8.67 -21.01
N SER A 691 13.25 -9.16 -20.04
CA SER A 691 13.45 -10.60 -19.79
C SER A 691 12.19 -11.39 -19.41
N VAL A 692 11.16 -10.69 -18.91
CA VAL A 692 9.88 -11.27 -18.50
C VAL A 692 8.76 -11.02 -19.51
N SER A 693 9.05 -10.43 -20.66
CA SER A 693 8.07 -10.13 -21.72
C SER A 693 7.80 -11.35 -22.61
N ASN A 694 7.46 -12.49 -21.99
CA ASN A 694 7.23 -13.78 -22.63
C ASN A 694 6.20 -14.61 -21.85
N GLN A 695 5.88 -15.82 -22.34
CA GLN A 695 4.86 -16.67 -21.72
C GLN A 695 5.16 -17.10 -20.28
N PHE A 696 6.44 -17.14 -19.87
CA PHE A 696 6.83 -17.49 -18.49
C PHE A 696 6.62 -16.31 -17.54
N GLY A 697 6.90 -15.08 -17.99
CA GLY A 697 6.54 -13.88 -17.25
C GLY A 697 5.03 -13.71 -17.13
N ALA A 698 4.28 -14.01 -18.20
CA ALA A 698 2.81 -14.04 -18.16
C ALA A 698 2.28 -15.08 -17.16
N TRP A 699 2.88 -16.28 -17.12
CA TRP A 699 2.57 -17.31 -16.12
C TRP A 699 2.83 -16.82 -14.69
N ALA A 700 3.99 -16.21 -14.43
CA ALA A 700 4.31 -15.66 -13.12
C ALA A 700 3.37 -14.52 -12.72
N ALA A 701 2.97 -13.68 -13.68
CA ALA A 701 2.05 -12.57 -13.46
C ALA A 701 0.63 -13.05 -13.14
N ILE A 702 0.12 -14.07 -13.84
CA ILE A 702 -1.23 -14.59 -13.55
C ILE A 702 -1.29 -15.29 -12.19
N MET A 703 -0.21 -15.96 -11.76
CA MET A 703 -0.11 -16.54 -10.40
C MET A 703 -0.20 -15.48 -9.29
N ARG A 704 0.16 -14.23 -9.59
CA ARG A 704 0.04 -13.10 -8.65
C ARG A 704 -1.22 -12.25 -8.89
N GLY A 705 -2.03 -12.57 -9.89
CA GLY A 705 -3.13 -11.70 -10.29
C GLY A 705 -2.67 -10.29 -10.65
N MET A 706 -1.59 -10.17 -11.44
CA MET A 706 -1.08 -8.88 -11.90
C MET A 706 -1.03 -8.78 -13.43
N ALA A 707 -1.24 -7.57 -13.94
CA ALA A 707 -0.81 -7.17 -15.28
C ALA A 707 0.60 -6.55 -15.22
N ILE A 708 1.35 -6.59 -16.30
CA ILE A 708 2.75 -6.14 -16.33
C ILE A 708 2.83 -4.78 -17.03
N GLN A 709 3.30 -3.76 -16.33
CA GLN A 709 3.86 -2.53 -16.90
C GLN A 709 5.26 -2.86 -17.44
N CYS A 710 5.47 -2.64 -18.74
CA CYS A 710 6.75 -2.89 -19.40
C CYS A 710 7.82 -1.89 -18.92
N SER A 711 9.09 -2.20 -19.16
CA SER A 711 10.18 -1.30 -18.78
C SER A 711 10.15 -0.02 -19.64
N THR A 712 10.51 1.13 -19.06
CA THR A 712 10.42 2.47 -19.68
C THR A 712 11.16 2.64 -21.03
N ASN A 713 12.08 1.73 -21.36
CA ASN A 713 12.81 1.74 -22.64
C ASN A 713 12.48 0.55 -23.54
N GLN A 714 11.48 -0.27 -23.16
CA GLN A 714 11.11 -1.44 -23.91
C GLN A 714 10.58 -1.04 -25.27
N ARG A 715 11.10 -1.68 -26.32
CA ARG A 715 10.61 -1.40 -27.67
C ARG A 715 9.27 -2.11 -27.86
N ASN A 716 8.36 -1.45 -28.56
CA ASN A 716 7.12 -2.02 -29.13
C ASN A 716 5.91 -2.23 -28.19
N ILE A 717 6.08 -2.43 -26.88
CA ILE A 717 4.95 -2.63 -25.94
C ILE A 717 5.17 -1.90 -24.62
N ASP A 718 4.06 -1.44 -24.04
CA ASP A 718 4.05 -0.70 -22.77
C ASP A 718 3.34 -1.51 -21.66
N CYS A 719 2.47 -2.47 -22.02
CA CYS A 719 1.78 -3.34 -21.05
C CYS A 719 1.47 -4.74 -21.60
N ILE A 720 1.48 -5.72 -20.71
CA ILE A 720 1.09 -7.12 -20.97
C ILE A 720 -0.01 -7.50 -19.98
N ILE A 721 -1.17 -7.93 -20.49
CA ILE A 721 -2.22 -8.58 -19.68
C ILE A 721 -2.16 -10.08 -19.96
N PRO A 722 -1.83 -10.93 -18.97
CA PRO A 722 -1.81 -12.37 -19.15
C PRO A 722 -3.20 -12.93 -19.52
N ILE A 723 -3.21 -13.85 -20.47
CA ILE A 723 -4.39 -14.67 -20.81
C ILE A 723 -4.06 -16.12 -20.49
N VAL A 724 -4.99 -16.84 -19.86
CA VAL A 724 -4.91 -18.29 -19.71
C VAL A 724 -6.08 -18.97 -20.41
N PHE A 725 -5.78 -20.07 -21.10
CA PHE A 725 -6.79 -20.92 -21.72
C PHE A 725 -7.22 -22.04 -20.78
N GLY A 726 -8.53 -22.14 -20.57
CA GLY A 726 -9.16 -23.15 -19.71
C GLY A 726 -8.98 -22.86 -18.22
N ARG A 727 -10.11 -22.78 -17.53
CA ARG A 727 -10.20 -22.39 -16.12
C ARG A 727 -9.89 -23.53 -15.15
N LYS A 728 -10.27 -24.75 -15.53
CA LYS A 728 -10.23 -25.95 -14.65
C LYS A 728 -8.94 -26.76 -14.83
N GLU A 729 -8.16 -26.43 -15.85
CA GLU A 729 -6.87 -27.03 -16.11
C GLU A 729 -5.77 -26.36 -15.28
N LYS A 730 -4.71 -27.12 -15.02
CA LYS A 730 -3.51 -26.60 -14.38
C LYS A 730 -2.85 -25.57 -15.30
N ILE A 731 -2.46 -24.45 -14.72
CA ILE A 731 -1.82 -23.36 -15.45
C ILE A 731 -0.38 -23.73 -15.72
N THR A 732 -0.03 -23.79 -17.00
CA THR A 732 1.32 -24.04 -17.49
C THR A 732 1.68 -22.98 -18.54
N PRO A 733 2.98 -22.70 -18.78
CA PRO A 733 3.40 -21.71 -19.77
C PRO A 733 2.85 -21.93 -21.19
N ASP A 734 2.55 -23.19 -21.57
CA ASP A 734 1.93 -23.55 -22.86
C ASP A 734 0.43 -23.17 -22.94
N ARG A 735 -0.24 -22.94 -21.82
CA ARG A 735 -1.63 -22.45 -21.77
C ARG A 735 -1.72 -20.93 -21.68
N MET A 736 -0.57 -20.25 -21.62
CA MET A 736 -0.50 -18.79 -21.54
C MET A 736 -0.48 -18.14 -22.92
N SER A 737 -1.20 -17.03 -23.02
CA SER A 737 -1.14 -16.02 -24.09
C SER A 737 -1.20 -14.62 -23.44
N ALA A 738 -1.37 -13.57 -24.23
CA ALA A 738 -1.44 -12.20 -23.72
C ALA A 738 -2.27 -11.26 -24.59
N ILE A 739 -2.71 -10.18 -23.94
CA ILE A 739 -3.03 -8.90 -24.59
C ILE A 739 -1.76 -8.04 -24.50
N LEU A 740 -1.17 -7.74 -25.65
CA LEU A 740 0.00 -6.89 -25.79
C LEU A 740 -0.45 -5.48 -26.15
N ILE A 741 -0.14 -4.50 -25.30
CA ILE A 741 -0.68 -3.14 -25.40
C ILE A 741 0.46 -2.17 -25.65
N GLN A 742 0.26 -1.30 -26.64
CA GLN A 742 1.12 -0.16 -26.90
C GLN A 742 0.32 1.14 -26.82
N VAL A 743 0.82 2.11 -26.08
CA VAL A 743 0.31 3.46 -25.98
C VAL A 743 1.15 4.38 -26.85
N LYS A 744 0.51 5.06 -27.81
CA LYS A 744 1.18 6.02 -28.69
C LYS A 744 0.85 7.45 -28.29
N ASN A 745 1.91 8.20 -28.04
CA ASN A 745 1.86 9.60 -27.61
C ASN A 745 1.86 10.61 -28.77
N ARG A 746 1.85 10.16 -30.04
CA ARG A 746 1.89 11.04 -31.24
C ARG A 746 0.77 10.74 -32.23
N VAL A 747 0.19 11.80 -32.81
CA VAL A 747 -0.95 11.75 -33.74
C VAL A 747 -0.60 11.07 -35.09
N ASP A 748 0.65 11.17 -35.56
CA ASP A 748 1.11 10.67 -36.87
C ASP A 748 1.93 9.38 -36.82
N SER A 749 1.84 8.58 -35.76
CA SER A 749 2.56 7.30 -35.75
C SER A 749 1.84 6.24 -36.60
N GLN A 750 2.50 5.73 -37.64
CA GLN A 750 2.08 4.49 -38.30
C GLN A 750 1.88 3.42 -37.23
N VAL A 751 0.75 2.72 -37.27
CA VAL A 751 0.48 1.57 -36.40
C VAL A 751 1.56 0.52 -36.70
N LEU A 752 2.55 0.42 -35.81
CA LEU A 752 3.52 -0.66 -35.87
C LEU A 752 2.76 -1.92 -35.46
N ALA A 753 2.59 -2.83 -36.40
CA ALA A 753 2.04 -4.15 -36.11
C ALA A 753 2.91 -4.80 -35.01
N ILE A 754 2.35 -4.96 -33.80
CA ILE A 754 3.01 -5.68 -32.71
C ILE A 754 3.10 -7.14 -33.16
N ASP A 755 4.32 -7.57 -33.44
CA ASP A 755 4.64 -8.92 -33.86
C ASP A 755 5.35 -9.59 -32.69
N GLU A 756 4.77 -10.67 -32.17
CA GLU A 756 5.28 -11.37 -30.99
C GLU A 756 6.74 -11.85 -31.17
N LYS A 757 7.13 -12.14 -32.42
CA LYS A 757 8.51 -12.51 -32.80
C LYS A 757 9.50 -11.35 -32.79
N LYS A 758 9.02 -10.12 -32.67
CA LYS A 758 9.82 -8.88 -32.74
C LYS A 758 9.83 -8.13 -31.41
N LEU A 759 9.38 -8.76 -30.34
CA LEU A 759 9.33 -8.12 -29.03
C LEU A 759 10.72 -7.98 -28.40
N ASP A 760 11.69 -8.81 -28.78
CA ASP A 760 13.07 -8.71 -28.30
C ASP A 760 14.05 -8.59 -29.46
N GLY A 761 15.20 -7.96 -29.21
CA GLY A 761 16.39 -8.15 -30.05
C GLY A 761 17.02 -9.54 -29.94
N VAL A 762 16.40 -10.48 -29.19
CA VAL A 762 16.96 -11.82 -28.89
C VAL A 762 15.98 -13.01 -28.94
N ASP A 763 14.67 -12.97 -28.60
CA ASP A 763 13.74 -14.13 -28.71
C ASP A 763 12.21 -13.80 -28.77
N ASP A 764 11.37 -14.75 -29.24
CA ASP A 764 9.89 -14.70 -29.38
C ASP A 764 9.12 -14.59 -28.03
N PHE A 765 7.91 -13.99 -27.99
CA PHE A 765 7.04 -14.04 -26.79
C PHE A 765 6.65 -15.46 -26.42
N PHE A 766 6.37 -16.28 -27.44
CA PHE A 766 6.08 -17.71 -27.29
C PHE A 766 7.36 -18.53 -27.47
N ARG A 767 8.25 -18.48 -26.46
CA ARG A 767 9.53 -19.18 -26.50
C ARG A 767 9.34 -20.67 -26.72
N LYS A 768 10.03 -21.24 -27.71
CA LYS A 768 9.93 -22.68 -28.00
C LYS A 768 10.46 -23.50 -26.83
N GLY A 769 9.64 -24.44 -26.34
CA GLY A 769 10.10 -25.47 -25.41
C GLY A 769 10.89 -26.57 -26.13
N ASN A 770 11.47 -27.50 -25.36
CA ASN A 770 12.19 -28.68 -25.88
C ASN A 770 11.34 -29.65 -26.73
N THR A 771 10.04 -29.40 -26.90
CA THR A 771 9.10 -30.32 -27.56
C THR A 771 9.16 -30.26 -29.09
N GLY A 772 9.69 -29.18 -29.69
CA GLY A 772 9.82 -29.04 -31.14
C GLY A 772 8.48 -29.09 -31.92
N LEU A 773 7.35 -28.89 -31.23
CA LEU A 773 6.01 -28.91 -31.82
C LEU A 773 5.63 -27.53 -32.39
N PRO A 774 4.87 -27.48 -33.50
CA PRO A 774 4.39 -26.24 -34.07
C PRO A 774 3.37 -25.56 -33.13
N ASP A 775 3.65 -24.31 -32.79
CA ASP A 775 2.85 -23.52 -31.86
C ASP A 775 1.93 -22.55 -32.60
N ASN A 776 0.64 -22.59 -32.29
CA ASN A 776 -0.40 -21.80 -32.98
C ASN A 776 -1.23 -20.95 -32.00
N ARG A 777 -0.69 -20.64 -30.81
CA ARG A 777 -1.40 -19.87 -29.78
C ARG A 777 -1.85 -18.51 -30.29
N PRO A 778 -3.15 -18.17 -30.23
CA PRO A 778 -3.64 -16.86 -30.64
C PRO A 778 -3.34 -15.82 -29.55
N TYR A 779 -3.07 -14.58 -29.97
CA TYR A 779 -2.83 -13.44 -29.07
C TYR A 779 -3.54 -12.17 -29.54
N ILE A 780 -3.68 -11.21 -28.63
CA ILE A 780 -4.37 -9.94 -28.88
C ILE A 780 -3.34 -8.81 -28.84
N THR A 781 -3.46 -7.86 -29.76
CA THR A 781 -2.67 -6.63 -29.74
C THR A 781 -3.59 -5.42 -29.72
N ILE A 782 -3.34 -4.48 -28.81
CA ILE A 782 -4.09 -3.23 -28.70
C ILE A 782 -3.15 -2.04 -28.86
N ALA A 783 -3.37 -1.24 -29.90
CA ALA A 783 -2.70 0.04 -30.07
C ALA A 783 -3.62 1.17 -29.60
N MET A 784 -3.23 1.87 -28.54
CA MET A 784 -3.98 2.97 -27.92
C MET A 784 -3.39 4.33 -28.33
N HIS A 785 -4.08 5.05 -29.21
CA HIS A 785 -3.78 6.44 -29.56
C HIS A 785 -4.66 7.36 -28.70
N LEU A 786 -4.26 7.56 -27.45
CA LEU A 786 -5.06 8.31 -26.46
C LEU A 786 -5.11 9.83 -26.72
N GLY A 787 -4.27 10.32 -27.66
CA GLY A 787 -4.35 11.69 -28.14
C GLY A 787 -3.78 12.72 -27.16
N ILE A 788 -2.58 12.49 -26.64
CA ILE A 788 -1.85 13.46 -25.80
C ILE A 788 -1.78 14.79 -26.54
N GLN A 789 -2.42 15.82 -25.98
CA GLN A 789 -2.44 17.16 -26.53
C GLN A 789 -1.30 17.97 -25.90
N ASP A 790 -0.23 18.22 -26.64
CA ASP A 790 0.68 19.32 -26.30
C ASP A 790 0.02 20.65 -26.69
N ALA A 791 0.13 21.67 -25.83
CA ALA A 791 -0.42 23.00 -26.09
C ALA A 791 0.08 23.59 -27.41
N ALA A 792 1.36 23.39 -27.73
CA ALA A 792 1.97 23.81 -29.01
C ALA A 792 1.38 23.12 -30.25
N TYR A 793 0.75 21.95 -30.10
CA TYR A 793 0.17 21.19 -31.21
C TYR A 793 -1.23 21.69 -31.60
N LYS A 794 -1.93 22.41 -30.71
CA LYS A 794 -3.25 23.01 -31.01
C LYS A 794 -3.17 24.16 -31.99
N ASP A 795 -2.07 24.91 -31.98
CA ASP A 795 -1.90 26.09 -32.83
C ASP A 795 -1.30 25.79 -34.22
N ALA A 796 -0.71 24.60 -34.40
CA ALA A 796 0.04 24.25 -35.62
C ALA A 796 -0.77 23.49 -36.69
N LEU A 797 -2.01 23.09 -36.43
CA LEU A 797 -2.80 22.27 -37.37
C LEU A 797 -3.74 23.12 -38.25
N PRO A 798 -3.61 23.07 -39.59
CA PRO A 798 -4.60 23.65 -40.48
C PRO A 798 -5.97 23.01 -40.24
N LYS A 799 -7.00 23.84 -39.99
CA LYS A 799 -8.40 23.42 -39.76
C LYS A 799 -8.96 22.46 -40.82
N ALA A 800 -8.36 22.39 -42.01
CA ALA A 800 -8.77 21.52 -43.11
C ALA A 800 -8.46 20.02 -42.91
N LYS A 801 -7.52 19.61 -42.02
CA LYS A 801 -7.20 18.19 -41.77
C LYS A 801 -7.99 17.55 -40.62
N LEU A 802 -8.82 18.32 -39.90
CA LEU A 802 -9.59 17.82 -38.76
C LEU A 802 -10.78 16.91 -39.15
N HIS A 803 -11.27 17.04 -40.39
CA HIS A 803 -12.35 16.22 -40.95
C HIS A 803 -11.86 14.90 -41.60
N GLU A 804 -10.54 14.76 -41.74
CA GLU A 804 -9.72 13.67 -42.31
C GLU A 804 -9.88 12.21 -41.85
N LEU A 805 -10.15 12.04 -40.55
CA LEU A 805 -9.84 10.79 -39.83
C LEU A 805 -11.09 10.12 -39.31
N GLU A 806 -11.62 9.29 -40.21
CA GLU A 806 -12.71 8.33 -40.10
C GLU A 806 -12.39 7.23 -39.04
N ALA A 807 -13.40 6.88 -38.22
CA ALA A 807 -13.44 5.88 -37.13
C ALA A 807 -12.50 6.07 -35.90
N SER A 808 -13.08 6.08 -34.68
CA SER A 808 -12.33 6.08 -33.40
C SER A 808 -11.95 4.67 -32.90
N PHE A 809 -12.59 3.63 -33.45
CA PHE A 809 -12.37 2.23 -33.09
C PHE A 809 -12.30 1.39 -34.35
N GLU A 810 -11.19 0.67 -34.54
CA GLU A 810 -10.95 -0.14 -35.73
C GLU A 810 -10.40 -1.52 -35.35
N CYS A 811 -11.04 -2.58 -35.86
CA CYS A 811 -10.45 -3.91 -35.88
C CYS A 811 -9.85 -4.17 -37.28
N VAL A 812 -8.56 -4.46 -37.34
CA VAL A 812 -7.85 -4.48 -38.63
C VAL A 812 -8.02 -5.83 -39.32
N ALA A 813 -8.63 -5.80 -40.52
CA ALA A 813 -8.90 -6.99 -41.33
C ALA A 813 -7.62 -7.62 -41.92
N PRO A 814 -7.67 -8.90 -42.35
CA PRO A 814 -6.52 -9.58 -42.95
C PRO A 814 -5.98 -8.88 -44.21
N THR A 815 -4.66 -8.82 -44.38
CA THR A 815 -4.02 -8.19 -45.56
C THR A 815 -4.30 -8.95 -46.86
N GLY A 816 -4.70 -8.23 -47.91
CA GLY A 816 -5.14 -8.79 -49.20
C GLY A 816 -4.13 -9.69 -49.93
N HIS A 817 -2.83 -9.58 -49.65
CA HIS A 817 -1.82 -10.46 -50.23
C HIS A 817 -1.91 -11.93 -49.74
N MET A 818 -2.55 -12.21 -48.59
CA MET A 818 -2.72 -13.57 -48.06
C MET A 818 -4.03 -14.27 -48.46
N LEU A 819 -4.94 -13.59 -49.17
CA LEU A 819 -6.15 -14.21 -49.75
C LEU A 819 -5.83 -15.21 -50.87
N THR A 820 -4.56 -15.34 -51.26
CA THR A 820 -4.11 -16.15 -52.41
C THR A 820 -3.75 -17.60 -52.05
N ARG A 821 -3.63 -17.98 -50.77
CA ARG A 821 -3.42 -19.40 -50.38
C ARG A 821 -4.75 -20.07 -50.04
N THR A 822 -5.28 -20.76 -51.05
CA THR A 822 -6.38 -21.74 -51.01
C THR A 822 -7.73 -21.25 -50.51
N ALA A 823 -8.55 -20.76 -51.44
CA ALA A 823 -10.00 -20.55 -51.30
C ALA A 823 -10.83 -21.83 -51.02
N SER A 824 -10.20 -22.92 -50.56
CA SER A 824 -10.82 -24.24 -50.34
C SER A 824 -10.83 -24.71 -48.88
N SER A 825 -10.21 -23.99 -47.94
CA SER A 825 -10.24 -24.37 -46.52
C SER A 825 -11.48 -23.78 -45.85
N LYS A 826 -12.36 -24.63 -45.30
CA LYS A 826 -13.46 -24.19 -44.43
C LYS A 826 -12.88 -23.52 -43.18
N ARG A 827 -13.55 -22.45 -42.72
CA ARG A 827 -13.26 -21.77 -41.44
C ARG A 827 -13.35 -22.77 -40.29
N MET A 828 -12.47 -22.64 -39.30
CA MET A 828 -12.53 -23.47 -38.09
C MET A 828 -13.58 -22.93 -37.12
N GLU A 829 -14.58 -23.76 -36.80
CA GLU A 829 -15.72 -23.38 -35.96
C GLU A 829 -15.62 -23.85 -34.49
N THR A 830 -14.61 -24.68 -34.17
CA THR A 830 -14.33 -25.15 -32.81
C THR A 830 -13.65 -24.07 -31.97
N LEU A 831 -13.86 -24.10 -30.65
CA LEU A 831 -13.08 -23.27 -29.74
C LEU A 831 -11.59 -23.64 -29.82
N TYR A 832 -10.72 -22.68 -29.51
CA TYR A 832 -9.29 -22.98 -29.34
C TYR A 832 -9.07 -23.71 -28.01
N ASP A 833 -8.35 -24.83 -28.03
CA ASP A 833 -7.87 -25.54 -26.84
C ASP A 833 -6.38 -25.88 -27.03
N PRO A 834 -5.48 -25.41 -26.15
CA PRO A 834 -4.07 -25.78 -26.20
C PRO A 834 -3.82 -27.29 -26.30
N LYS A 835 -4.64 -28.14 -25.67
CA LYS A 835 -4.45 -29.61 -25.73
C LYS A 835 -4.71 -30.18 -27.12
N GLU A 836 -5.66 -29.63 -27.86
CA GLU A 836 -6.02 -30.12 -29.19
C GLU A 836 -5.20 -29.44 -30.29
N ASP A 837 -4.89 -28.15 -30.10
CA ASP A 837 -4.32 -27.28 -31.13
C ASP A 837 -2.79 -27.14 -31.09
N LEU A 838 -2.11 -27.56 -30.00
CA LEU A 838 -0.63 -27.61 -29.94
C LEU A 838 -0.05 -28.92 -30.49
N HIS A 839 -0.87 -29.85 -30.98
CA HIS A 839 -0.41 -31.07 -31.64
C HIS A 839 -0.43 -30.90 -33.17
N PRO A 840 0.54 -31.48 -33.92
CA PRO A 840 0.55 -31.38 -35.38
C PRO A 840 -0.70 -32.05 -35.94
N ARG A 841 -1.37 -31.40 -36.90
CA ARG A 841 -2.29 -32.12 -37.78
C ARG A 841 -1.50 -33.18 -38.55
N GLU A 842 -1.97 -34.42 -38.55
CA GLU A 842 -1.37 -35.52 -39.31
C GLU A 842 -1.05 -35.06 -40.75
N GLY A 843 0.23 -35.05 -41.13
CA GLY A 843 0.68 -34.78 -42.51
C GLY A 843 1.69 -33.65 -42.73
N LEU A 844 2.05 -32.84 -41.71
CA LEU A 844 3.12 -31.84 -41.84
C LEU A 844 4.51 -32.51 -41.73
N LYS A 845 5.30 -32.46 -42.81
CA LYS A 845 6.70 -32.96 -42.83
C LYS A 845 7.62 -31.96 -42.15
N GLY A 846 8.56 -32.44 -41.33
CA GLY A 846 9.58 -31.61 -40.68
C GLY A 846 10.46 -30.92 -41.73
N GLY A 847 10.28 -29.60 -41.88
CA GLY A 847 10.99 -28.78 -42.87
C GLY A 847 10.32 -27.45 -43.22
N ASP A 848 9.01 -27.28 -42.99
CA ASP A 848 8.32 -26.00 -43.19
C ASP A 848 8.50 -25.07 -41.97
N GLU A 849 8.76 -23.78 -42.21
CA GLU A 849 8.77 -22.74 -41.16
C GLU A 849 7.43 -22.75 -40.38
N ASP A 850 7.50 -22.67 -39.04
CA ASP A 850 6.30 -22.61 -38.21
C ASP A 850 5.40 -21.44 -38.65
N PRO A 851 4.11 -21.69 -38.93
CA PRO A 851 3.18 -20.63 -39.30
C PRO A 851 3.13 -19.56 -38.20
N PRO A 852 2.98 -18.28 -38.55
CA PRO A 852 2.92 -17.21 -37.56
C PRO A 852 1.72 -17.40 -36.63
N HIS A 853 1.91 -17.09 -35.34
CA HIS A 853 0.86 -17.12 -34.33
C HIS A 853 -0.34 -16.24 -34.73
N PRO A 854 -1.60 -16.72 -34.64
CA PRO A 854 -2.77 -15.92 -35.02
C PRO A 854 -2.90 -14.64 -34.18
N ARG A 855 -2.82 -13.47 -34.83
CA ARG A 855 -2.91 -12.16 -34.18
C ARG A 855 -4.27 -11.50 -34.40
N TYR A 856 -4.93 -11.09 -33.33
CA TYR A 856 -6.13 -10.24 -33.38
C TYR A 856 -5.78 -8.81 -32.97
N GLU A 857 -5.96 -7.88 -33.89
CA GLU A 857 -5.47 -6.51 -33.72
C GLU A 857 -6.61 -5.51 -33.59
N ILE A 858 -6.56 -4.73 -32.51
CA ILE A 858 -7.49 -3.66 -32.18
C ILE A 858 -6.71 -2.35 -32.14
N VAL A 859 -7.15 -1.37 -32.92
CA VAL A 859 -6.60 -0.02 -32.92
C VAL A 859 -7.68 0.93 -32.41
N VAL A 860 -7.36 1.67 -31.36
CA VAL A 860 -8.27 2.64 -30.77
C VAL A 860 -7.65 4.03 -30.79
N LYS A 861 -8.45 5.01 -31.20
CA LYS A 861 -8.06 6.41 -31.37
C LYS A 861 -9.00 7.28 -30.54
N LYS A 862 -8.43 8.27 -29.84
CA LYS A 862 -9.11 9.21 -28.93
C LYS A 862 -9.60 8.53 -27.64
N CYS A 863 -9.34 9.17 -26.51
CA CYS A 863 -9.85 8.73 -25.21
C CYS A 863 -11.21 9.38 -24.94
N ASN A 864 -12.32 8.67 -25.20
CA ASN A 864 -13.67 9.13 -24.93
C ASN A 864 -14.62 7.97 -24.54
N PRO A 865 -15.79 8.27 -23.93
CA PRO A 865 -16.74 7.24 -23.49
C PRO A 865 -17.29 6.34 -24.59
N GLU A 866 -17.42 6.85 -25.82
CA GLU A 866 -17.88 6.05 -26.98
C GLU A 866 -16.88 4.96 -27.38
N THR A 867 -15.58 5.23 -27.19
CA THR A 867 -14.49 4.30 -27.49
C THR A 867 -14.17 3.41 -26.29
N PHE A 868 -14.18 3.99 -25.09
CA PHE A 868 -13.88 3.33 -23.83
C PHE A 868 -15.06 3.39 -22.86
N ALA A 869 -15.91 2.36 -22.88
CA ALA A 869 -17.02 2.23 -21.95
C ALA A 869 -16.59 2.11 -20.48
N ALA A 870 -15.32 1.78 -20.22
CA ALA A 870 -14.72 1.77 -18.88
C ALA A 870 -14.55 3.16 -18.25
N MET A 871 -14.62 4.25 -19.04
CA MET A 871 -14.59 5.60 -18.49
C MET A 871 -15.81 5.93 -17.63
N ILE A 872 -16.92 5.21 -17.85
CA ILE A 872 -18.20 5.45 -17.19
C ILE A 872 -18.45 4.35 -16.17
N ASP A 873 -18.54 4.76 -14.91
CA ASP A 873 -18.96 3.89 -13.81
C ASP A 873 -20.41 4.17 -13.44
N ASP A 874 -21.32 3.32 -13.92
CA ASP A 874 -22.76 3.45 -13.72
C ASP A 874 -23.18 3.42 -12.24
N TYR A 875 -22.29 2.95 -11.35
CA TYR A 875 -22.53 2.89 -9.91
C TYR A 875 -22.15 4.17 -9.16
N LYS A 876 -21.35 5.05 -9.76
CA LYS A 876 -20.89 6.29 -9.13
C LYS A 876 -21.56 7.48 -9.81
N ARG A 877 -21.96 8.49 -9.04
CA ARG A 877 -22.69 9.69 -9.54
C ARG A 877 -21.82 10.63 -10.40
N ALA A 878 -20.79 10.14 -11.08
CA ALA A 878 -20.01 10.96 -12.00
C ALA A 878 -20.75 11.07 -13.34
N SER A 879 -20.99 12.30 -13.81
CA SER A 879 -21.52 12.51 -15.16
C SER A 879 -20.48 12.13 -16.21
N GLU A 880 -20.96 11.73 -17.40
CA GLU A 880 -20.10 11.46 -18.57
C GLU A 880 -19.18 12.64 -18.90
N GLU A 881 -19.71 13.86 -18.78
CA GLU A 881 -18.95 15.11 -18.97
C GLU A 881 -17.78 15.21 -17.97
N LYS A 882 -18.04 14.92 -16.68
CA LYS A 882 -17.01 14.97 -15.64
C LYS A 882 -15.93 13.92 -15.87
N ALA A 883 -16.32 12.67 -16.17
CA ALA A 883 -15.36 11.62 -16.49
C ALA A 883 -14.49 12.02 -17.69
N THR A 884 -15.11 12.52 -18.76
CA THR A 884 -14.39 13.00 -19.94
C THR A 884 -13.38 14.10 -19.58
N HIS A 885 -13.77 15.05 -18.72
CA HIS A 885 -12.87 16.10 -18.24
C HIS A 885 -11.68 15.53 -17.43
N ASP A 886 -11.94 14.61 -16.50
CA ASP A 886 -10.91 14.02 -15.64
C ASP A 886 -9.87 13.25 -16.48
N TYR A 887 -10.31 12.41 -17.42
CA TYR A 887 -9.41 11.70 -18.33
C TYR A 887 -8.66 12.63 -19.27
N ALA A 888 -9.32 13.66 -19.81
CA ALA A 888 -8.67 14.67 -20.64
C ALA A 888 -7.59 15.43 -19.85
N TYR A 889 -7.84 15.76 -18.58
CA TYR A 889 -6.86 16.41 -17.72
C TYR A 889 -5.66 15.50 -17.43
N LEU A 890 -5.88 14.22 -17.16
CA LEU A 890 -4.80 13.26 -16.92
C LEU A 890 -3.92 13.06 -18.16
N LEU A 891 -4.50 13.16 -19.36
CA LEU A 891 -3.78 13.11 -20.64
C LEU A 891 -3.14 14.44 -21.04
N ALA A 892 -3.59 15.57 -20.49
CA ALA A 892 -3.17 16.89 -20.92
C ALA A 892 -1.69 17.19 -20.59
N GLY A 893 -1.04 17.86 -21.54
CA GLY A 893 0.16 18.66 -21.33
C GLY A 893 0.09 19.52 -20.08
N THR A 894 1.15 19.50 -19.26
CA THR A 894 1.55 20.73 -18.56
C THR A 894 2.92 21.13 -19.09
N SER A 895 2.93 22.02 -20.06
CA SER A 895 4.11 22.81 -20.41
C SER A 895 4.33 23.90 -19.34
N VAL A 896 5.50 24.52 -19.35
CA VAL A 896 5.78 25.71 -18.53
C VAL A 896 4.72 26.80 -18.75
N TYR A 897 4.14 26.87 -19.95
CA TYR A 897 3.10 27.81 -20.32
C TYR A 897 1.74 27.44 -19.69
N ASP A 898 1.38 26.16 -19.65
CA ASP A 898 0.14 25.69 -19.03
C ASP A 898 0.14 25.85 -17.50
N GLU A 899 1.33 25.83 -16.87
CA GLU A 899 1.50 26.07 -15.44
C GLU A 899 1.65 27.56 -15.10
N HIS A 900 1.81 28.43 -16.09
CA HIS A 900 2.00 29.85 -15.85
C HIS A 900 0.71 30.45 -15.25
N PRO A 901 0.77 31.13 -14.09
CA PRO A 901 -0.45 31.60 -13.41
C PRO A 901 -1.21 32.68 -14.19
N ARG A 902 -0.55 33.35 -15.16
CA ARG A 902 -1.14 34.34 -16.05
C ARG A 902 -1.25 33.73 -17.45
N GLN A 903 -2.45 33.31 -17.81
CA GLN A 903 -2.75 32.58 -19.05
C GLN A 903 -3.10 33.51 -20.23
N ASP A 904 -3.05 34.82 -20.03
CA ASP A 904 -3.21 35.78 -21.12
C ASP A 904 -1.99 35.76 -22.05
N GLU A 905 -2.24 35.93 -23.35
CA GLU A 905 -1.24 35.73 -24.40
C GLU A 905 -0.06 36.69 -24.31
N GLU A 906 -0.27 37.91 -23.79
CA GLU A 906 0.81 38.88 -23.57
C GLU A 906 1.83 38.34 -22.55
N ASN A 907 1.35 37.82 -21.42
CA ASN A 907 2.20 37.18 -20.42
C ASN A 907 2.84 35.89 -20.97
N LEU A 908 2.10 35.05 -21.70
CA LEU A 908 2.65 33.81 -22.27
C LEU A 908 3.72 34.08 -23.33
N ALA A 909 3.52 35.07 -24.20
CA ALA A 909 4.51 35.52 -25.18
C ALA A 909 5.78 36.03 -24.49
N ALA A 910 5.65 36.82 -23.42
CA ALA A 910 6.80 37.24 -22.60
C ALA A 910 7.55 36.05 -22.00
N VAL A 911 6.86 35.00 -21.55
CA VAL A 911 7.48 33.76 -21.04
C VAL A 911 8.15 32.98 -22.17
N ARG A 912 7.56 32.89 -23.37
CA ARG A 912 8.20 32.27 -24.55
C ARG A 912 9.49 32.99 -24.93
N LYS A 913 9.53 34.32 -24.80
CA LYS A 913 10.74 35.13 -25.01
C LYS A 913 11.90 34.79 -24.06
N LEU A 914 11.61 34.26 -22.87
CA LEU A 914 12.63 33.73 -21.94
C LEU A 914 13.25 32.40 -22.41
N LYS A 915 12.77 31.83 -23.53
CA LYS A 915 13.30 30.61 -24.16
C LYS A 915 13.27 29.38 -23.24
N SER A 916 12.21 29.21 -22.45
CA SER A 916 11.96 27.96 -21.70
C SER A 916 11.75 26.75 -22.62
N GLY A 917 11.43 26.99 -23.89
CA GLY A 917 11.40 26.03 -24.99
C GLY A 917 11.73 26.73 -26.31
N TRP A 918 11.83 25.95 -27.38
CA TRP A 918 12.13 26.46 -28.73
C TRP A 918 11.07 25.98 -29.71
N SER A 919 10.42 26.91 -30.41
CA SER A 919 9.47 26.65 -31.48
C SER A 919 9.54 27.76 -32.51
N ILE A 920 9.09 27.52 -33.74
CA ILE A 920 8.99 28.55 -34.77
C ILE A 920 8.03 29.66 -34.29
N GLY A 921 8.43 30.92 -34.46
CA GLY A 921 7.67 32.12 -34.11
C GLY A 921 8.55 33.28 -33.65
N ASP A 922 8.05 34.50 -33.82
CA ASP A 922 8.73 35.74 -33.42
C ASP A 922 9.11 35.74 -31.92
N ASP A 923 8.25 35.20 -31.05
CA ASP A 923 8.54 35.07 -29.60
C ASP A 923 9.82 34.27 -29.29
N TYR A 924 10.29 33.43 -30.22
CA TYR A 924 11.47 32.58 -30.05
C TYR A 924 12.68 33.09 -30.84
N TYR A 925 12.47 33.73 -31.98
CA TYR A 925 13.52 33.99 -32.96
C TYR A 925 13.55 35.42 -33.53
N ASP A 926 12.83 36.38 -32.93
CA ASP A 926 12.87 37.81 -33.29
C ASP A 926 14.29 38.39 -33.50
N TRP A 927 15.28 37.87 -32.77
CA TRP A 927 16.70 38.23 -32.87
C TRP A 927 17.46 37.64 -34.07
N THR A 928 16.91 36.63 -34.76
CA THR A 928 17.61 35.94 -35.86
C THR A 928 17.49 36.66 -37.20
N GLY A 929 16.45 37.48 -37.38
CA GLY A 929 16.05 38.02 -38.68
C GLY A 929 15.72 36.95 -39.73
N ASN A 930 15.58 35.69 -39.34
CA ASN A 930 15.34 34.57 -40.24
C ASN A 930 13.83 34.34 -40.40
N ASP A 931 13.31 34.64 -41.60
CA ASP A 931 11.87 34.55 -41.88
C ASP A 931 11.26 33.19 -41.54
N PHE A 932 11.96 32.09 -41.84
CA PHE A 932 11.46 30.75 -41.55
C PHE A 932 11.30 30.50 -40.04
N LEU A 933 12.29 30.92 -39.25
CA LEU A 933 12.26 30.75 -37.79
C LEU A 933 11.29 31.72 -37.11
N CYS A 934 11.10 32.92 -37.65
CA CYS A 934 10.12 33.91 -37.19
C CYS A 934 8.67 33.55 -37.53
N GLY A 935 8.41 32.42 -38.18
CA GLY A 935 7.05 31.99 -38.56
C GLY A 935 6.58 32.56 -39.90
N GLY A 936 7.46 33.23 -40.65
CA GLY A 936 7.27 33.58 -42.04
C GLY A 936 7.21 32.30 -42.89
N THR A 937 6.03 32.03 -43.45
CA THR A 937 5.93 31.07 -44.56
C THR A 937 6.76 31.63 -45.72
N PRO A 938 7.63 30.84 -46.37
CA PRO A 938 8.42 31.35 -47.49
C PRO A 938 7.46 31.87 -48.57
N GLY A 939 7.37 33.20 -48.75
CA GLY A 939 6.57 33.83 -49.81
C GLY A 939 5.52 34.87 -49.41
N ARG A 940 5.42 35.36 -48.17
CA ARG A 940 4.60 36.54 -47.84
C ARG A 940 5.46 37.67 -47.28
N SER A 941 5.66 38.73 -48.07
CA SER A 941 6.35 39.95 -47.66
C SER A 941 5.62 40.63 -46.50
N ARG A 942 6.36 41.05 -45.47
CA ARG A 942 5.90 42.04 -44.48
C ARG A 942 5.56 43.33 -45.22
N ASN A 943 4.30 43.74 -45.21
CA ASN A 943 3.94 45.11 -45.58
C ASN A 943 4.25 46.00 -44.37
N GLU A 944 5.25 46.86 -44.54
CA GLU A 944 5.51 48.00 -43.67
C GLU A 944 4.35 48.99 -43.76
N SER A 945 3.77 49.36 -42.62
CA SER A 945 2.97 50.57 -42.49
C SER A 945 3.86 51.68 -41.93
N ASN A 946 4.19 52.64 -42.79
CA ASN A 946 4.73 53.94 -42.46
C ASN A 946 3.77 54.73 -41.57
N ASP A 947 4.33 55.44 -40.59
CA ASP A 947 4.03 56.82 -40.20
C ASP A 947 5.26 57.31 -39.39
N SER A 948 6.16 58.09 -40.01
CA SER A 948 6.39 59.55 -39.78
C SER A 948 6.63 59.90 -38.30
N GLU A 949 7.66 60.61 -37.85
CA GLU A 949 8.51 61.64 -38.47
C GLU A 949 9.67 61.94 -37.50
N ASP A 950 10.74 62.53 -38.07
CA ASP A 950 11.72 63.45 -37.47
C ASP A 950 13.19 63.03 -37.27
N ALA A 951 14.01 63.81 -38.01
CA ALA A 951 15.40 64.23 -37.79
C ALA A 951 16.56 63.28 -38.17
N ASP A 952 17.02 63.45 -39.41
CA ASP A 952 18.44 63.42 -39.80
C ASP A 952 19.02 64.87 -39.60
N PRO A 953 20.35 65.17 -39.54
CA PRO A 953 21.46 64.33 -39.97
C PRO A 953 22.78 64.42 -39.18
N MET A 954 23.79 63.71 -39.71
CA MET A 954 25.26 63.86 -39.55
C MET A 954 25.92 63.08 -38.40
N GLN A 955 26.74 62.07 -38.69
CA GLN A 955 28.07 62.22 -39.32
C GLN A 955 28.87 60.90 -39.23
N ILE A 956 29.35 60.48 -40.40
CA ILE A 956 30.45 59.57 -40.74
C ILE A 956 31.64 59.66 -39.75
N VAL A 957 32.26 58.53 -39.41
CA VAL A 957 33.72 58.17 -39.38
C VAL A 957 33.81 56.81 -38.66
N GLY A 958 34.22 55.69 -39.26
CA GLY A 958 35.57 55.30 -39.68
C GLY A 958 35.88 53.93 -39.04
N ALA A 959 36.31 52.93 -39.83
CA ALA A 959 37.63 52.27 -39.70
C ALA A 959 37.81 51.50 -38.35
N ASP A 960 38.15 50.22 -38.27
CA ASP A 960 38.88 49.30 -39.14
C ASP A 960 38.50 47.86 -38.78
N SER A 961 38.79 46.97 -39.71
CA SER A 961 38.72 45.51 -39.61
C SER A 961 39.89 44.91 -38.79
N PRO A 962 40.16 43.59 -38.86
CA PRO A 962 39.92 42.58 -37.83
C PRO A 962 41.25 42.07 -37.23
N GLU A 963 41.19 41.20 -36.22
CA GLU A 963 42.19 40.14 -35.91
C GLU A 963 41.74 39.47 -34.59
N ASP A 964 41.31 38.21 -34.61
CA ASP A 964 42.11 36.98 -34.56
C ASP A 964 42.46 36.55 -33.12
N ILE A 965 42.59 35.22 -32.95
CA ILE A 965 43.37 34.53 -31.89
C ILE A 965 42.67 34.44 -30.50
N VAL A 966 42.56 33.30 -29.80
CA VAL A 966 43.08 31.95 -29.95
C VAL A 966 42.36 31.01 -28.96
N MET A 967 42.17 29.76 -29.38
CA MET A 967 41.91 28.61 -28.52
C MET A 967 43.14 28.32 -27.65
N GLY A 968 42.99 28.35 -26.33
CA GLY A 968 44.06 28.04 -25.39
C GLY A 968 43.54 27.35 -24.13
N SER A 969 43.63 26.02 -24.15
CA SER A 969 43.64 25.13 -22.99
C SER A 969 44.66 25.56 -21.92
N GLN A 970 44.36 25.30 -20.64
CA GLN A 970 45.25 24.68 -19.63
C GLN A 970 44.49 24.61 -18.28
N ASN A 971 44.31 23.40 -17.73
CA ASN A 971 45.06 22.82 -16.58
C ASN A 971 44.73 23.54 -15.25
N SER A 972 44.62 22.91 -14.09
CA SER A 972 44.74 21.54 -13.60
C SER A 972 44.45 21.63 -12.09
N ASP A 973 43.80 20.60 -11.54
CA ASP A 973 43.95 19.99 -10.19
C ASP A 973 42.62 19.42 -9.67
#